data_AF-A0A1N7BCA4-F1
#
_entry.id   AF-A0A1N7BCA4-F1
#
_cell.length_a   1.000
_cell.length_b   1.000
_cell.length_c   1.000
_cell.angle_alpha   90.00
_cell.angle_beta   90.00
_cell.angle_gamma   90.00
#
_symmetry.space_group_name_H-M   'P 1'
#
loop_
_entity.id
_entity.type
_entity.pdbx_description
1 polymer ?
#
loop_
_entity_poly.entity_id
_entity_poly.type
_entity_poly.pdbx_seq_one_letter_code
_entity_poly.pdbx_strand_id
1 'polypeptide(L)'
;MSDEPHNTPEGWYADPWDPRQLRYWDGTTWTGHVHPTTVGGSTAGSSTQAAPTPSAVAGGASDDAPAGAAPIDRPPSRRRGRKAGLLIGGIAVVAVAAVVTALIIVPGVTGSNGRVYADRSTLYDFTDPRLGLPRDHVFEIDVDYDLESANAAHEAENPVPDPDRRPESGAPDWAIEVYYDAALTKPAQFLTFQSEPGGRVEVSGNESGRAYGGAGDRVIQELDRSTPFRWGLHDEYFLVQHLEKDGSPRAKPLVTRFTFDTPLATPDVVFGSGDEAGSLAMSWTPVEGATSYLVVTNEVGRGADGSQSVLAEVTDTRWSSAGQTESFQSKEATFVSRQNLGLEGFNYRALTQDQTDAGEQLDPEEAARVAQSLGSDIGVIATDGSRFSAYHPHDIEEVAGWMPLEVAMNADSALKNWGPSGYIEGIENVQKVLPVTSVDGRTRSTVAFLDEDAILDLGDRWVIALRGRNTLLGDWIPITKASTPDPRASIAQFNAAALAAAPPTGQPRFETFEIPEDSQLKPVSETPDLGYPVYGSTEFSRFIGAHLIAQTEWIDISAYVDQPGAPDPYDAFYEARYQNPYAFSPQAVRLRADGKAMRVTYLLPTDQVRPLQEQMKAKVDGVVAEVTNDGMSARDKVAALNEWLISNAEYDHPAFDAMQAMEPRSIPAGYESAWLATGTLLDGTGVCASYAAAFTALANAAGVETVVVGGDVLAGGPHAWNKVRVDEQWLAVDTTWNDGDDPTRYLMIRDAEFTDSATRTQSSYWMIDSAIPAYATP
;
A
#
# COMPACT_ATOMS: atom_id res chain seq x y z
N MET A 1 -10.11 -7.43 -17.82
CA MET A 1 -10.40 -8.50 -18.80
C MET A 1 -9.72 -8.22 -20.13
N SER A 2 -8.69 -9.00 -20.46
CA SER A 2 -8.08 -9.06 -21.78
C SER A 2 -7.21 -10.32 -21.85
N ASP A 3 -7.81 -11.45 -22.26
CA ASP A 3 -7.12 -12.72 -22.38
C ASP A 3 -6.29 -12.78 -23.67
N GLU A 4 -4.96 -12.90 -23.57
CA GLU A 4 -4.17 -13.65 -24.54
C GLU A 4 -3.66 -14.95 -23.88
N PRO A 5 -3.71 -16.11 -24.58
CA PRO A 5 -3.32 -17.38 -23.99
C PRO A 5 -1.79 -17.52 -23.96
N HIS A 6 -1.19 -17.30 -22.81
CA HIS A 6 0.13 -17.83 -22.49
C HIS A 6 0.08 -19.37 -22.52
N ASN A 7 0.43 -19.98 -23.65
CA ASN A 7 0.47 -21.43 -23.85
C ASN A 7 1.67 -22.07 -23.10
N THR A 8 1.60 -22.06 -21.78
CA THR A 8 2.48 -22.87 -20.92
C THR A 8 2.07 -24.34 -21.04
N PRO A 9 2.97 -25.29 -21.37
CA PRO A 9 2.60 -26.70 -21.51
C PRO A 9 2.08 -27.30 -20.19
N GLU A 10 1.17 -28.27 -20.29
CA GLU A 10 0.61 -28.97 -19.11
C GLU A 10 1.71 -29.53 -18.20
N GLY A 11 1.58 -29.28 -16.88
CA GLY A 11 2.58 -29.64 -15.87
C GLY A 11 3.71 -28.63 -15.70
N TRP A 12 3.88 -27.65 -16.58
CA TRP A 12 4.82 -26.54 -16.40
C TRP A 12 4.12 -25.31 -15.83
N TYR A 13 4.76 -24.69 -14.85
CA TYR A 13 4.25 -23.53 -14.11
C TYR A 13 5.43 -22.58 -13.82
N ALA A 14 5.17 -21.33 -13.44
CA ALA A 14 6.24 -20.43 -12.99
C ALA A 14 7.04 -21.10 -11.85
N ASP A 15 8.37 -21.16 -11.98
CA ASP A 15 9.22 -21.79 -10.98
C ASP A 15 9.09 -21.03 -9.65
N PRO A 16 8.74 -21.69 -8.53
CA PRO A 16 8.56 -21.00 -7.25
C PRO A 16 9.79 -20.19 -6.84
N TRP A 17 10.98 -20.66 -7.22
CA TRP A 17 12.26 -20.19 -6.71
C TRP A 17 13.06 -19.31 -7.69
N ASP A 18 12.65 -19.20 -8.96
CA ASP A 18 13.26 -18.28 -9.94
C ASP A 18 12.20 -17.74 -10.93
N PRO A 19 11.83 -16.45 -10.89
CA PRO A 19 10.74 -15.90 -11.69
C PRO A 19 11.02 -15.88 -13.20
N ARG A 20 12.28 -16.10 -13.62
CA ARG A 20 12.72 -16.04 -15.01
C ARG A 20 12.53 -17.37 -15.75
N GLN A 21 12.05 -18.40 -15.05
CA GLN A 21 11.86 -19.73 -15.62
C GLN A 21 10.56 -20.40 -15.15
N LEU A 22 10.19 -21.44 -15.89
CA LEU A 22 9.16 -22.40 -15.54
C LEU A 22 9.82 -23.60 -14.86
N ARG A 23 9.09 -24.27 -13.96
CA ARG A 23 9.44 -25.57 -13.40
C ARG A 23 8.32 -26.56 -13.65
N TYR A 24 8.68 -27.84 -13.79
CA TYR A 24 7.70 -28.91 -13.95
C TYR A 24 7.22 -29.45 -12.59
N TRP A 25 5.90 -29.45 -12.40
CA TRP A 25 5.16 -30.08 -11.30
C TRP A 25 4.59 -31.42 -11.77
N ASP A 26 4.94 -32.50 -11.08
CA ASP A 26 4.54 -33.87 -11.50
C ASP A 26 3.16 -34.32 -11.01
N GLY A 27 2.41 -33.42 -10.36
CA GLY A 27 1.14 -33.71 -9.69
C GLY A 27 1.28 -33.98 -8.19
N THR A 28 2.51 -34.12 -7.68
CA THR A 28 2.79 -34.35 -6.25
C THR A 28 3.94 -33.51 -5.69
N THR A 29 4.95 -33.18 -6.50
CA THR A 29 6.08 -32.34 -6.10
C THR A 29 6.64 -31.54 -7.28
N TRP A 30 7.40 -30.50 -6.94
CA TRP A 30 8.20 -29.73 -7.87
C TRP A 30 9.46 -30.52 -8.24
N THR A 31 9.67 -30.75 -9.53
CA THR A 31 10.82 -31.52 -10.01
C THR A 31 12.05 -30.65 -10.28
N GLY A 32 13.20 -31.27 -10.50
CA GLY A 32 14.42 -30.59 -10.92
C GLY A 32 14.38 -30.02 -12.35
N HIS A 33 13.34 -30.28 -13.14
CA HIS A 33 13.24 -29.82 -14.52
C HIS A 33 12.77 -28.36 -14.56
N VAL A 34 13.63 -27.49 -15.10
CA VAL A 34 13.36 -26.06 -15.31
C VAL A 34 13.49 -25.72 -16.80
N HIS A 35 12.77 -24.68 -17.24
CA HIS A 35 12.76 -24.21 -18.62
C HIS A 35 12.66 -22.67 -18.64
N PRO A 36 13.60 -21.92 -19.24
CA PRO A 36 13.51 -20.46 -19.34
C PRO A 36 12.20 -20.00 -19.99
N THR A 37 11.64 -18.87 -19.57
CA THR A 37 10.42 -18.32 -20.20
C THR A 37 10.72 -17.69 -21.56
N THR A 38 10.58 -18.46 -22.64
CA THR A 38 10.78 -17.96 -24.01
C THR A 38 9.58 -17.11 -24.48
N VAL A 39 9.69 -15.79 -24.40
CA VAL A 39 8.81 -14.88 -25.17
C VAL A 39 9.20 -14.97 -26.65
N GLY A 40 8.24 -15.22 -27.52
CA GLY A 40 8.47 -15.75 -28.87
C GLY A 40 9.17 -14.79 -29.86
N GLY A 41 10.47 -14.99 -30.07
CA GLY A 41 11.21 -14.44 -31.21
C GLY A 41 11.26 -15.40 -32.40
N SER A 42 10.45 -15.15 -33.44
CA SER A 42 10.51 -15.88 -34.71
C SER A 42 11.81 -15.55 -35.47
N THR A 43 12.83 -16.40 -35.31
CA THR A 43 14.10 -16.29 -36.06
C THR A 43 13.91 -16.81 -37.50
N ALA A 44 13.45 -15.94 -38.39
CA ALA A 44 13.65 -16.12 -39.83
C ALA A 44 15.17 -16.06 -40.11
N GLY A 45 15.78 -17.22 -40.35
CA GLY A 45 17.23 -17.38 -40.28
C GLY A 45 18.02 -16.74 -41.43
N SER A 46 19.31 -16.49 -41.15
CA SER A 46 20.34 -16.26 -42.17
C SER A 46 21.59 -17.11 -41.89
N SER A 47 21.43 -18.44 -41.94
CA SER A 47 22.55 -19.37 -41.89
C SER A 47 23.28 -19.41 -43.24
N THR A 48 24.38 -18.66 -43.36
CA THR A 48 25.35 -18.86 -44.44
C THR A 48 26.16 -20.12 -44.20
N GLN A 49 25.81 -21.25 -44.82
CA GLN A 49 26.80 -22.25 -45.21
C GLN A 49 26.40 -23.10 -46.42
N ALA A 50 27.43 -23.63 -47.08
CA ALA A 50 27.37 -24.12 -48.46
C ALA A 50 26.70 -25.50 -48.62
N ALA A 51 26.13 -25.71 -49.81
CA ALA A 51 25.62 -27.01 -50.23
C ALA A 51 26.74 -28.05 -50.44
N PRO A 52 26.39 -29.33 -50.29
CA PRO A 52 26.72 -30.30 -51.33
C PRO A 52 25.50 -31.09 -51.85
N THR A 53 25.66 -31.63 -53.06
CA THR A 53 24.66 -32.31 -53.90
C THR A 53 24.22 -33.69 -53.40
N PRO A 54 23.07 -34.22 -53.88
CA PRO A 54 22.47 -35.44 -53.37
C PRO A 54 23.02 -36.72 -54.03
N SER A 55 22.91 -37.84 -53.30
CA SER A 55 22.97 -39.20 -53.84
C SER A 55 21.81 -40.02 -53.30
N ALA A 56 21.32 -40.97 -54.10
CA ALA A 56 20.02 -41.62 -53.92
C ALA A 56 20.13 -43.08 -53.42
N VAL A 57 18.95 -43.72 -53.29
CA VAL A 57 18.63 -45.13 -53.62
C VAL A 57 17.99 -45.97 -52.48
N ALA A 58 16.68 -46.22 -52.69
CA ALA A 58 15.89 -47.46 -52.47
C ALA A 58 15.57 -48.05 -51.07
N GLY A 59 14.33 -48.58 -51.01
CA GLY A 59 13.88 -49.69 -50.16
C GLY A 59 13.10 -49.29 -48.91
N GLY A 60 11.86 -49.74 -48.66
CA GLY A 60 10.94 -50.52 -49.48
C GLY A 60 9.91 -51.32 -48.64
N ALA A 61 8.73 -51.59 -49.22
CA ALA A 61 7.68 -52.51 -48.73
C ALA A 61 6.91 -52.04 -47.44
N SER A 62 5.58 -51.93 -47.44
CA SER A 62 4.53 -52.99 -47.28
C SER A 62 3.99 -52.99 -45.84
N ASP A 63 2.70 -53.14 -45.52
CA ASP A 63 1.50 -53.39 -46.34
C ASP A 63 0.21 -52.98 -45.57
N ASP A 64 -0.94 -53.16 -46.24
CA ASP A 64 -2.30 -53.37 -45.70
C ASP A 64 -3.12 -52.21 -45.06
N ALA A 65 -4.07 -51.76 -45.89
CA ALA A 65 -5.42 -51.29 -45.52
C ALA A 65 -6.36 -52.55 -45.30
N PRO A 66 -7.73 -52.53 -45.22
CA PRO A 66 -8.67 -51.50 -45.74
C PRO A 66 -10.02 -51.26 -45.00
N ALA A 67 -10.77 -50.27 -45.54
CA ALA A 67 -12.25 -50.14 -45.61
C ALA A 67 -13.08 -50.00 -44.30
N GLY A 68 -14.20 -49.27 -44.26
CA GLY A 68 -14.92 -48.41 -45.23
C GLY A 68 -15.83 -47.43 -44.44
N ALA A 69 -16.81 -46.67 -44.97
CA ALA A 69 -17.35 -46.49 -46.32
C ALA A 69 -18.03 -45.09 -46.44
N ALA A 70 -18.36 -44.66 -47.67
CA ALA A 70 -19.18 -43.47 -47.99
C ALA A 70 -20.53 -43.92 -48.64
N PRO A 71 -21.39 -43.08 -49.29
CA PRO A 71 -21.46 -41.61 -49.47
C PRO A 71 -22.89 -41.04 -49.19
N ILE A 72 -23.22 -39.76 -49.47
CA ILE A 72 -23.98 -39.25 -50.66
C ILE A 72 -24.15 -37.70 -50.46
N ASP A 73 -23.66 -36.80 -51.34
CA ASP A 73 -24.32 -36.15 -52.51
C ASP A 73 -25.65 -35.39 -52.17
N ARG A 74 -25.99 -34.14 -52.59
CA ARG A 74 -25.40 -33.13 -53.50
C ARG A 74 -26.03 -31.71 -53.31
N PRO A 75 -25.41 -30.60 -53.80
CA PRO A 75 -25.96 -29.22 -53.81
C PRO A 75 -26.48 -28.80 -55.22
N PRO A 76 -27.00 -27.55 -55.45
CA PRO A 76 -26.12 -26.51 -56.05
C PRO A 76 -26.53 -25.00 -55.91
N SER A 77 -25.57 -24.12 -56.30
CA SER A 77 -25.74 -22.81 -57.00
C SER A 77 -25.97 -21.51 -56.18
N ARG A 78 -25.04 -20.52 -56.17
CA ARG A 78 -24.74 -19.42 -57.16
C ARG A 78 -25.79 -18.28 -57.11
N ARG A 79 -25.48 -16.96 -57.23
CA ARG A 79 -24.29 -16.20 -57.67
C ARG A 79 -24.46 -14.67 -57.38
N ARG A 80 -23.35 -13.93 -57.13
CA ARG A 80 -23.11 -12.46 -57.41
C ARG A 80 -24.09 -11.41 -56.83
N GLY A 81 -23.71 -10.20 -56.39
CA GLY A 81 -22.39 -9.59 -56.17
C GLY A 81 -22.28 -8.12 -56.66
N ARG A 82 -21.53 -7.26 -55.90
CA ARG A 82 -21.09 -5.87 -56.22
C ARG A 82 -22.17 -4.75 -56.18
N LYS A 83 -21.86 -3.46 -55.93
CA LYS A 83 -20.76 -2.75 -55.21
C LYS A 83 -21.15 -1.26 -55.05
N ALA A 84 -20.63 -0.62 -53.99
CA ALA A 84 -20.20 0.79 -53.90
C ALA A 84 -21.21 1.96 -54.01
N GLY A 85 -21.04 2.90 -53.07
CA GLY A 85 -21.43 4.32 -53.13
C GLY A 85 -20.54 5.08 -52.12
N LEU A 86 -19.82 6.11 -52.56
CA LEU A 86 -18.79 6.85 -51.81
C LEU A 86 -19.14 8.35 -51.80
N LEU A 87 -18.24 9.20 -51.25
CA LEU A 87 -18.23 10.69 -51.21
C LEU A 87 -18.82 11.30 -49.92
N ILE A 88 -18.32 12.41 -49.33
CA ILE A 88 -17.04 13.15 -49.42
C ILE A 88 -16.93 14.02 -48.14
N GLY A 89 -15.72 14.41 -47.72
CA GLY A 89 -15.56 15.51 -46.75
C GLY A 89 -14.16 15.63 -46.15
N GLY A 90 -13.23 16.28 -46.86
CA GLY A 90 -11.89 16.54 -46.32
C GLY A 90 -11.20 17.75 -46.95
N ILE A 91 -10.60 18.59 -46.10
CA ILE A 91 -9.59 19.62 -46.38
C ILE A 91 -8.65 19.53 -45.17
N ALA A 92 -7.46 18.92 -45.22
CA ALA A 92 -6.25 19.25 -45.98
C ALA A 92 -5.39 20.36 -45.35
N VAL A 93 -4.42 19.96 -44.51
CA VAL A 93 -3.12 20.64 -44.31
C VAL A 93 -2.04 19.56 -44.32
N VAL A 94 -0.95 19.79 -45.06
CA VAL A 94 0.26 18.95 -45.06
C VAL A 94 1.46 19.87 -44.91
N ALA A 95 2.27 19.64 -43.87
CA ALA A 95 3.64 20.13 -43.77
C ALA A 95 4.46 19.24 -42.81
N VAL A 96 5.33 18.41 -43.39
CA VAL A 96 6.65 17.94 -42.90
C VAL A 96 6.88 18.05 -41.37
N ALA A 97 6.77 16.98 -40.57
CA ALA A 97 7.62 15.78 -40.50
C ALA A 97 9.05 16.02 -39.95
N ALA A 98 9.20 15.92 -38.63
CA ALA A 98 10.37 15.36 -37.94
C ALA A 98 9.87 14.64 -36.67
N VAL A 99 10.33 13.42 -36.43
CA VAL A 99 9.87 12.55 -35.34
C VAL A 99 11.04 12.30 -34.39
N VAL A 100 10.91 12.76 -33.15
CA VAL A 100 11.37 12.06 -31.94
C VAL A 100 10.37 12.41 -30.82
N THR A 101 9.25 11.70 -30.76
CA THR A 101 8.46 11.67 -29.52
C THR A 101 9.12 10.66 -28.61
N ALA A 102 9.97 11.13 -27.69
CA ALA A 102 10.50 10.26 -26.64
C ALA A 102 9.33 9.68 -25.85
N LEU A 103 9.24 8.36 -25.80
CA LEU A 103 8.27 7.62 -25.00
C LEU A 103 8.71 7.68 -23.52
N ILE A 104 8.56 8.85 -22.91
CA ILE A 104 8.60 8.99 -21.45
C ILE A 104 7.31 8.38 -20.91
N ILE A 105 7.36 7.07 -20.65
CA ILE A 105 6.35 6.41 -19.84
C ILE A 105 6.63 6.81 -18.40
N VAL A 106 5.88 7.80 -17.91
CA VAL A 106 5.74 8.06 -16.48
C VAL A 106 5.05 6.85 -15.87
N PRO A 107 5.65 6.10 -14.92
CA PRO A 107 4.99 4.97 -14.27
C PRO A 107 3.99 5.47 -13.21
N GLY A 108 2.87 6.02 -13.66
CA GLY A 108 1.70 6.21 -12.83
C GLY A 108 0.93 4.90 -12.74
N VAL A 109 0.88 4.30 -11.54
CA VAL A 109 -0.14 3.36 -11.04
C VAL A 109 -0.81 2.48 -12.11
N THR A 110 -0.22 1.32 -12.42
CA THR A 110 -0.90 0.03 -12.72
C THR A 110 0.13 -1.05 -13.07
N GLY A 111 -0.04 -2.26 -12.54
CA GLY A 111 0.96 -3.32 -12.68
C GLY A 111 0.91 -4.08 -14.02
N SER A 112 1.92 -3.91 -14.88
CA SER A 112 2.47 -4.98 -15.73
C SER A 112 3.74 -4.54 -16.47
N ASN A 113 4.85 -4.37 -15.75
CA ASN A 113 6.14 -4.01 -16.36
C ASN A 113 6.83 -5.23 -17.00
N GLY A 114 6.22 -5.78 -18.04
CA GLY A 114 6.90 -6.66 -19.00
C GLY A 114 7.93 -5.86 -19.80
N ARG A 115 9.13 -5.64 -19.22
CA ARG A 115 10.23 -4.90 -19.85
C ARG A 115 10.69 -5.63 -21.12
N VAL A 116 10.15 -5.21 -22.27
CA VAL A 116 10.68 -5.58 -23.58
C VAL A 116 12.07 -4.96 -23.70
N TYR A 117 13.10 -5.80 -23.67
CA TYR A 117 14.47 -5.40 -24.02
C TYR A 117 14.52 -5.04 -25.52
N ALA A 118 14.22 -3.79 -25.83
CA ALA A 118 14.40 -3.23 -27.15
C ALA A 118 15.89 -3.26 -27.54
N ASP A 119 16.18 -3.46 -28.82
CA ASP A 119 17.55 -3.37 -29.35
C ASP A 119 18.08 -1.93 -29.19
N ARG A 120 18.84 -1.71 -28.12
CA ARG A 120 19.37 -0.39 -27.74
C ARG A 120 20.42 0.16 -28.71
N SER A 121 20.94 -0.63 -29.65
CA SER A 121 21.76 -0.12 -30.75
C SER A 121 21.00 0.84 -31.67
N THR A 122 19.67 0.82 -31.62
CA THR A 122 18.81 1.79 -32.30
C THR A 122 18.73 3.15 -31.60
N LEU A 123 18.99 3.20 -30.28
CA LEU A 123 18.86 4.39 -29.43
C LEU A 123 20.20 5.06 -29.12
N TYR A 124 21.26 4.26 -28.98
CA TYR A 124 22.59 4.70 -28.53
C TYR A 124 23.65 4.32 -29.56
N ASP A 125 24.73 5.10 -29.60
CA ASP A 125 26.00 4.69 -30.22
C ASP A 125 26.98 4.27 -29.11
N PHE A 126 27.90 3.35 -29.40
CA PHE A 126 28.76 2.73 -28.38
C PHE A 126 30.24 2.84 -28.77
N THR A 127 31.10 3.07 -27.78
CA THR A 127 32.56 2.94 -27.93
C THR A 127 33.02 1.51 -27.67
N ASP A 128 34.29 1.21 -27.98
CA ASP A 128 34.96 0.07 -27.37
C ASP A 128 34.96 0.20 -25.82
N PRO A 129 34.79 -0.89 -25.06
CA PRO A 129 34.74 -0.86 -23.60
C PRO A 129 36.11 -0.59 -22.96
N ARG A 130 36.12 0.12 -21.84
CA ARG A 130 37.31 0.57 -21.09
C ARG A 130 37.44 -0.23 -19.79
N LEU A 131 38.09 -1.39 -19.87
CA LEU A 131 38.15 -2.36 -18.76
C LEU A 131 39.43 -2.20 -17.92
N GLY A 132 39.34 -2.49 -16.62
CA GLY A 132 40.49 -2.53 -15.71
C GLY A 132 41.13 -1.15 -15.46
N LEU A 133 40.31 -0.13 -15.26
CA LEU A 133 40.78 1.23 -14.97
C LEU A 133 41.21 1.36 -13.49
N PRO A 134 42.16 2.26 -13.17
CA PRO A 134 42.41 2.67 -11.78
C PRO A 134 41.15 3.28 -11.15
N ARG A 135 40.91 3.01 -9.86
CA ARG A 135 39.70 3.51 -9.14
C ARG A 135 39.63 5.05 -9.07
N ASP A 136 40.75 5.74 -9.22
CA ASP A 136 40.93 7.19 -9.30
C ASP A 136 40.96 7.71 -10.77
N HIS A 137 40.53 6.92 -11.75
CA HIS A 137 40.49 7.36 -13.15
C HIS A 137 39.49 8.50 -13.36
N VAL A 138 39.99 9.60 -13.92
CA VAL A 138 39.20 10.71 -14.44
C VAL A 138 39.08 10.54 -15.95
N PHE A 139 37.85 10.58 -16.47
CA PHE A 139 37.62 10.68 -17.92
C PHE A 139 37.77 12.13 -18.34
N GLU A 140 38.71 12.39 -19.24
CA GLU A 140 38.90 13.69 -19.87
C GLU A 140 38.19 13.73 -21.23
N ILE A 141 37.16 14.56 -21.35
CA ILE A 141 36.38 14.76 -22.58
C ILE A 141 36.86 16.05 -23.26
N ASP A 142 37.41 15.92 -24.47
CA ASP A 142 37.80 17.06 -25.32
C ASP A 142 36.53 17.74 -25.90
N VAL A 143 36.21 18.94 -25.40
CA VAL A 143 35.07 19.77 -25.84
C VAL A 143 35.54 21.11 -26.42
N ASP A 144 34.71 21.77 -27.23
CA ASP A 144 34.91 23.14 -27.72
C ASP A 144 33.92 24.15 -27.08
N TYR A 145 33.12 23.70 -26.09
CA TYR A 145 32.11 24.50 -25.38
C TYR A 145 32.43 24.68 -23.88
N ASP A 146 31.77 25.65 -23.26
CA ASP A 146 31.79 25.89 -21.81
C ASP A 146 30.53 25.27 -21.17
N LEU A 147 30.71 24.30 -20.28
CA LEU A 147 29.63 23.49 -19.71
C LEU A 147 28.73 24.31 -18.77
N GLU A 148 29.31 25.24 -18.00
CA GLU A 148 28.55 26.13 -17.11
C GLU A 148 27.63 27.06 -17.92
N SER A 149 28.16 27.70 -18.97
CA SER A 149 27.39 28.55 -19.89
C SER A 149 26.34 27.77 -20.67
N ALA A 150 26.65 26.54 -21.11
CA ALA A 150 25.71 25.68 -21.80
C ALA A 150 24.55 25.27 -20.88
N ASN A 151 24.83 24.97 -19.60
CA ASN A 151 23.80 24.70 -18.62
C ASN A 151 22.95 25.92 -18.28
N ALA A 152 23.57 27.09 -18.10
CA ALA A 152 22.83 28.33 -17.88
C ALA A 152 21.91 28.69 -19.06
N ALA A 153 22.31 28.37 -20.30
CA ALA A 153 21.46 28.51 -21.48
C ALA A 153 20.31 27.50 -21.49
N HIS A 154 20.59 26.23 -21.17
CA HIS A 154 19.57 25.18 -21.08
C HIS A 154 18.51 25.48 -20.01
N GLU A 155 18.92 25.93 -18.81
CA GLU A 155 18.01 26.34 -17.73
C GLU A 155 17.19 27.59 -18.10
N ALA A 156 17.73 28.49 -18.92
CA ALA A 156 16.98 29.64 -19.42
C ALA A 156 15.91 29.28 -20.47
N GLU A 157 16.15 28.23 -21.26
CA GLU A 157 15.17 27.67 -22.21
C GLU A 157 14.15 26.74 -21.54
N ASN A 158 14.53 26.10 -20.41
CA ASN A 158 13.71 25.18 -19.63
C ASN A 158 13.54 25.69 -18.17
N PRO A 159 12.73 26.74 -17.94
CA PRO A 159 12.63 27.43 -16.64
C PRO A 159 11.86 26.66 -15.55
N VAL A 160 11.32 25.48 -15.88
CA VAL A 160 10.80 24.53 -14.88
C VAL A 160 11.96 23.57 -14.57
N PRO A 161 12.42 23.48 -13.31
CA PRO A 161 13.46 22.52 -12.95
C PRO A 161 13.04 21.10 -13.33
N ASP A 162 13.94 20.34 -13.96
CA ASP A 162 13.69 18.93 -14.22
C ASP A 162 13.43 18.21 -12.88
N PRO A 163 12.32 17.46 -12.72
CA PRO A 163 12.10 16.64 -11.51
C PRO A 163 13.16 15.55 -11.31
N ASP A 164 13.90 15.19 -12.37
CA ASP A 164 15.00 14.21 -12.35
C ASP A 164 16.38 14.88 -12.12
N ARG A 165 16.41 16.22 -11.92
CA ARG A 165 17.63 17.03 -11.76
C ARG A 165 18.54 16.47 -10.67
N ARG A 166 19.82 16.29 -11.01
CA ARG A 166 20.86 15.81 -10.08
C ARG A 166 21.73 16.97 -9.54
N PRO A 167 21.36 17.64 -8.43
CA PRO A 167 22.11 18.81 -7.94
C PRO A 167 23.51 18.47 -7.41
N GLU A 168 23.76 17.21 -7.02
CA GLU A 168 25.04 16.80 -6.43
C GLU A 168 26.09 16.32 -7.44
N SER A 169 25.74 16.06 -8.71
CA SER A 169 26.66 15.53 -9.72
C SER A 169 27.56 16.56 -10.40
N GLY A 170 27.31 17.87 -10.20
CA GLY A 170 28.08 18.96 -10.83
C GLY A 170 27.89 19.11 -12.35
N ALA A 171 27.53 18.04 -13.07
CA ALA A 171 26.99 18.08 -14.43
C ALA A 171 25.47 18.11 -14.40
N PRO A 172 24.84 18.76 -15.38
CA PRO A 172 23.48 18.45 -15.74
C PRO A 172 23.36 17.11 -16.49
N ASP A 173 22.33 16.37 -16.09
CA ASP A 173 21.78 15.17 -16.74
C ASP A 173 21.63 15.29 -18.27
N TRP A 174 21.12 16.41 -18.79
CA TRP A 174 20.93 16.63 -20.23
C TRP A 174 22.24 16.63 -21.04
N ALA A 175 23.42 16.69 -20.40
CA ALA A 175 24.73 16.69 -21.06
C ALA A 175 25.53 15.39 -20.82
N ILE A 176 25.66 14.96 -19.55
CA ILE A 176 26.47 13.82 -19.14
C ILE A 176 25.75 13.05 -18.03
N GLU A 177 25.73 11.72 -18.15
CA GLU A 177 25.21 10.83 -17.12
C GLU A 177 26.12 9.63 -16.90
N VAL A 178 26.04 9.03 -15.72
CA VAL A 178 26.69 7.76 -15.42
C VAL A 178 25.69 6.83 -14.76
N TYR A 179 25.65 5.59 -15.24
CA TYR A 179 24.83 4.50 -14.72
C TYR A 179 25.72 3.34 -14.30
N TYR A 180 25.25 2.51 -13.37
CA TYR A 180 25.93 1.26 -12.99
C TYR A 180 25.22 0.00 -13.50
N ASP A 181 24.10 0.15 -14.22
CA ASP A 181 23.36 -0.94 -14.85
C ASP A 181 23.40 -0.86 -16.38
N ALA A 182 23.48 -2.02 -17.05
CA ALA A 182 23.44 -2.09 -18.52
C ALA A 182 22.10 -1.64 -19.12
N ALA A 183 21.04 -1.55 -18.31
CA ALA A 183 19.75 -1.00 -18.71
C ALA A 183 19.66 0.54 -18.52
N LEU A 184 20.72 1.23 -18.08
CA LEU A 184 20.75 2.69 -17.92
C LEU A 184 19.50 3.20 -17.17
N THR A 185 19.15 2.54 -16.06
CA THR A 185 18.01 2.85 -15.20
C THR A 185 18.41 3.19 -13.76
N LYS A 186 19.64 2.86 -13.34
CA LYS A 186 20.17 3.07 -12.00
C LYS A 186 21.38 4.01 -12.06
N PRO A 187 21.21 5.32 -11.77
CA PRO A 187 22.29 6.30 -11.90
C PRO A 187 23.36 6.11 -10.81
N ALA A 188 24.62 6.27 -11.19
CA ALA A 188 25.76 6.21 -10.28
C ALA A 188 26.13 7.61 -9.75
N GLN A 189 26.77 7.69 -8.59
CA GLN A 189 27.31 8.95 -8.07
C GLN A 189 28.61 9.32 -8.80
N PHE A 190 28.60 10.45 -9.49
CA PHE A 190 29.76 11.02 -10.18
C PHE A 190 29.85 12.52 -9.92
N LEU A 191 31.00 13.10 -10.26
CA LEU A 191 31.21 14.53 -10.36
C LEU A 191 31.71 14.87 -11.76
N THR A 192 31.33 16.05 -12.24
CA THR A 192 32.02 16.67 -13.37
C THR A 192 32.58 18.03 -13.03
N PHE A 193 33.66 18.39 -13.72
CA PHE A 193 34.30 19.68 -13.58
C PHE A 193 34.88 20.15 -14.91
N GLN A 194 34.90 21.46 -15.15
CA GLN A 194 35.63 22.07 -16.25
C GLN A 194 36.48 23.19 -15.64
N SER A 195 37.81 23.03 -15.66
CA SER A 195 38.73 23.87 -14.89
C SER A 195 38.95 25.27 -15.48
N GLU A 196 38.82 25.40 -16.80
CA GLU A 196 38.87 26.66 -17.54
C GLU A 196 37.79 26.64 -18.65
N PRO A 197 37.13 27.77 -18.98
CA PRO A 197 36.12 27.81 -20.04
C PRO A 197 36.64 27.33 -21.40
N GLY A 198 35.99 26.32 -21.98
CA GLY A 198 36.45 25.65 -23.20
C GLY A 198 37.65 24.72 -23.01
N GLY A 199 38.03 24.41 -21.77
CA GLY A 199 38.95 23.34 -21.42
C GLY A 199 38.27 21.97 -21.48
N ARG A 200 38.96 20.92 -21.01
CA ARG A 200 38.39 19.56 -20.94
C ARG A 200 37.32 19.47 -19.87
N VAL A 201 36.26 18.71 -20.15
CA VAL A 201 35.31 18.27 -19.12
C VAL A 201 35.86 17.00 -18.48
N GLU A 202 36.12 17.06 -17.19
CA GLU A 202 36.58 15.95 -16.35
C GLU A 202 35.37 15.26 -15.73
N VAL A 203 35.34 13.92 -15.74
CA VAL A 203 34.30 13.09 -15.11
C VAL A 203 34.95 12.07 -14.17
N SER A 204 34.57 12.08 -12.89
CA SER A 204 35.15 11.24 -11.82
C SER A 204 34.09 10.64 -10.90
N GLY A 205 34.34 9.49 -10.31
CA GLY A 205 33.41 8.84 -9.39
C GLY A 205 33.28 9.59 -8.07
N ASN A 206 32.08 9.67 -7.51
CA ASN A 206 31.79 10.35 -6.25
C ASN A 206 30.98 9.48 -5.28
N GLU A 207 31.07 8.15 -5.44
CA GLU A 207 30.36 7.19 -4.59
C GLU A 207 30.78 7.36 -3.13
N SER A 208 29.84 7.71 -2.26
CA SER A 208 30.12 7.98 -0.84
C SER A 208 30.74 6.79 -0.10
N GLY A 209 30.45 5.57 -0.57
CA GLY A 209 30.84 4.30 0.05
C GLY A 209 30.47 4.20 1.53
N ARG A 210 29.40 4.87 1.95
CA ARG A 210 28.86 4.78 3.31
C ARG A 210 27.61 3.91 3.29
N ALA A 211 27.59 2.93 4.18
CA ALA A 211 26.44 2.09 4.41
C ALA A 211 26.01 2.15 5.88
N TYR A 212 24.71 2.08 6.07
CA TYR A 212 24.04 2.18 7.37
C TYR A 212 23.56 0.78 7.82
N GLY A 213 23.03 0.66 9.04
CA GLY A 213 22.55 -0.63 9.57
C GLY A 213 23.58 -1.43 10.37
N GLY A 214 23.09 -2.38 11.16
CA GLY A 214 23.89 -3.03 12.20
C GLY A 214 24.26 -2.06 13.34
N ALA A 215 25.46 -2.22 13.91
CA ALA A 215 25.90 -1.48 15.10
C ALA A 215 26.41 -0.03 14.84
N GLY A 216 26.01 0.60 13.73
CA GLY A 216 26.32 1.99 13.37
C GLY A 216 26.92 2.15 11.98
N ASP A 217 27.10 3.41 11.55
CA ASP A 217 27.66 3.79 10.24
C ASP A 217 28.96 3.05 9.89
N ARG A 218 28.98 2.38 8.73
CA ARG A 218 30.16 1.70 8.18
C ARG A 218 30.62 2.36 6.89
N VAL A 219 31.92 2.60 6.79
CA VAL A 219 32.56 3.02 5.53
C VAL A 219 33.05 1.78 4.79
N ILE A 220 32.48 1.51 3.62
CA ILE A 220 32.87 0.43 2.69
C ILE A 220 33.86 0.99 1.66
N GLN A 221 34.96 1.55 2.18
CA GLN A 221 36.08 2.04 1.37
C GLN A 221 37.39 1.74 2.07
N GLU A 222 38.44 1.55 1.28
CA GLU A 222 39.80 1.41 1.80
C GLU A 222 40.21 2.70 2.52
N LEU A 223 40.75 2.58 3.73
CA LEU A 223 41.01 3.70 4.66
C LEU A 223 42.11 4.69 4.23
N ASP A 224 42.58 4.64 2.99
CA ASP A 224 43.52 5.62 2.44
C ASP A 224 42.82 6.94 2.10
N ARG A 225 42.70 7.78 3.13
CA ARG A 225 42.10 9.12 3.11
C ARG A 225 42.81 10.14 2.20
N SER A 226 43.76 9.73 1.36
CA SER A 226 44.57 10.63 0.53
C SER A 226 44.08 10.84 -0.90
N THR A 227 43.20 9.98 -1.43
CA THR A 227 42.63 10.13 -2.80
C THR A 227 41.12 10.37 -2.74
N PRO A 228 40.65 11.63 -2.90
CA PRO A 228 39.23 11.89 -3.12
C PRO A 228 38.79 11.39 -4.50
N PHE A 229 37.48 11.21 -4.68
CA PHE A 229 36.81 10.83 -5.95
C PHE A 229 37.23 9.45 -6.48
N ARG A 230 36.55 8.40 -6.01
CA ARG A 230 36.82 7.02 -6.39
C ARG A 230 35.56 6.33 -6.91
N TRP A 231 35.74 5.60 -8.00
CA TRP A 231 34.79 4.61 -8.50
C TRP A 231 34.93 3.28 -7.74
N GLY A 232 34.04 2.33 -8.00
CA GLY A 232 34.26 0.90 -7.75
C GLY A 232 33.55 0.36 -6.52
N LEU A 233 32.37 0.88 -6.20
CA LEU A 233 31.37 0.19 -5.41
C LEU A 233 30.69 -0.93 -6.23
N HIS A 234 30.18 -0.57 -7.41
CA HIS A 234 29.65 -1.47 -8.43
C HIS A 234 30.77 -2.01 -9.33
N ASP A 235 30.54 -3.15 -9.98
CA ASP A 235 31.51 -3.87 -10.80
C ASP A 235 31.65 -3.34 -12.23
N GLU A 236 30.59 -2.75 -12.79
CA GLU A 236 30.60 -2.06 -14.09
C GLU A 236 29.80 -0.75 -14.10
N TYR A 237 30.11 0.11 -15.08
CA TYR A 237 29.51 1.42 -15.26
C TYR A 237 29.38 1.78 -16.75
N PHE A 238 28.51 2.75 -17.03
CA PHE A 238 28.18 3.23 -18.36
C PHE A 238 28.13 4.76 -18.36
N LEU A 239 29.09 5.39 -19.02
CA LEU A 239 29.18 6.85 -19.20
C LEU A 239 28.41 7.22 -20.47
N VAL A 240 27.35 8.01 -20.31
CA VAL A 240 26.50 8.50 -21.39
C VAL A 240 26.84 9.96 -21.66
N GLN A 241 27.12 10.29 -22.92
CA GLN A 241 27.37 11.65 -23.38
C GLN A 241 26.29 12.03 -24.38
N HIS A 242 25.54 13.10 -24.08
CA HIS A 242 24.43 13.58 -24.92
C HIS A 242 24.86 14.63 -25.95
N LEU A 243 26.07 15.20 -25.82
CA LEU A 243 26.55 16.30 -26.66
C LEU A 243 27.68 15.89 -27.61
N GLU A 244 27.70 16.53 -28.78
CA GLU A 244 28.84 16.58 -29.68
C GLU A 244 29.95 17.51 -29.15
N LYS A 245 31.13 17.44 -29.76
CA LYS A 245 32.30 18.23 -29.34
C LYS A 245 32.04 19.74 -29.35
N ASP A 246 31.17 20.22 -30.24
CA ASP A 246 30.79 21.64 -30.36
C ASP A 246 29.64 22.07 -29.41
N GLY A 247 29.14 21.15 -28.58
CA GLY A 247 28.04 21.39 -27.64
C GLY A 247 26.65 21.21 -28.24
N SER A 248 26.54 20.84 -29.52
CA SER A 248 25.24 20.49 -30.12
C SER A 248 24.74 19.12 -29.64
N PRO A 249 23.41 18.90 -29.50
CA PRO A 249 22.87 17.61 -29.10
C PRO A 249 23.17 16.51 -30.13
N ARG A 250 23.58 15.33 -29.66
CA ARG A 250 23.77 14.16 -30.51
C ARG A 250 22.43 13.63 -31.03
N ALA A 251 22.44 13.06 -32.24
CA ALA A 251 21.29 12.30 -32.76
C ALA A 251 21.04 10.99 -31.99
N LYS A 252 22.09 10.46 -31.34
CA LYS A 252 22.06 9.34 -30.39
C LYS A 252 23.12 9.60 -29.31
N PRO A 253 22.83 9.42 -28.01
CA PRO A 253 23.85 9.56 -26.99
C PRO A 253 24.95 8.50 -27.14
N LEU A 254 26.18 8.87 -26.82
CA LEU A 254 27.36 8.00 -26.91
C LEU A 254 27.62 7.33 -25.56
N VAL A 255 27.63 6.00 -25.54
CA VAL A 255 27.81 5.18 -24.34
C VAL A 255 29.19 4.53 -24.32
N THR A 256 29.94 4.78 -23.24
CA THR A 256 31.20 4.09 -22.92
C THR A 256 30.96 3.14 -21.75
N ARG A 257 31.07 1.82 -21.95
CA ARG A 257 31.10 0.85 -20.83
C ARG A 257 32.50 0.83 -20.21
N PHE A 258 32.60 0.85 -18.89
CA PHE A 258 33.88 0.80 -18.17
C PHE A 258 33.83 -0.03 -16.88
N THR A 259 35.00 -0.55 -16.48
CA THR A 259 35.18 -1.32 -15.23
C THR A 259 36.51 -0.95 -14.56
N PHE A 260 36.66 -1.30 -13.29
CA PHE A 260 37.81 -0.93 -12.46
C PHE A 260 38.58 -2.14 -11.95
N ASP A 261 39.89 -1.97 -11.76
CA ASP A 261 40.71 -2.94 -11.04
C ASP A 261 40.34 -2.91 -9.54
N THR A 262 39.85 -4.04 -9.04
CA THR A 262 39.51 -4.24 -7.62
C THR A 262 40.52 -5.18 -6.95
N PRO A 263 40.85 -4.96 -5.66
CA PRO A 263 41.87 -5.75 -4.93
C PRO A 263 41.39 -7.14 -4.51
N LEU A 264 40.08 -7.39 -4.63
CA LEU A 264 39.37 -8.63 -4.35
C LEU A 264 38.32 -8.82 -5.45
N ALA A 265 38.12 -10.04 -5.94
CA ALA A 265 37.15 -10.31 -6.99
C ALA A 265 35.71 -10.08 -6.50
N THR A 266 34.85 -9.57 -7.38
CA THR A 266 33.39 -9.47 -7.16
C THR A 266 32.79 -10.86 -6.90
N PRO A 267 32.05 -11.08 -5.81
CA PRO A 267 31.28 -12.31 -5.59
C PRO A 267 30.20 -12.52 -6.66
N ASP A 268 30.19 -13.70 -7.28
CA ASP A 268 29.08 -14.16 -8.14
C ASP A 268 28.01 -14.82 -7.25
N VAL A 269 26.81 -14.24 -7.22
CA VAL A 269 25.75 -14.56 -6.25
C VAL A 269 24.65 -15.41 -6.86
N VAL A 270 24.38 -16.55 -6.22
CA VAL A 270 23.27 -17.46 -6.51
C VAL A 270 22.21 -17.32 -5.42
N PHE A 271 20.99 -16.98 -5.83
CA PHE A 271 19.81 -16.85 -4.98
C PHE A 271 19.04 -18.17 -4.86
N GLY A 272 18.30 -18.34 -3.76
CA GLY A 272 17.43 -19.49 -3.52
C GLY A 272 16.51 -19.29 -2.31
N SER A 273 15.89 -20.36 -1.83
CA SER A 273 15.10 -20.37 -0.59
C SER A 273 15.97 -20.61 0.64
N GLY A 274 15.77 -19.83 1.70
CA GLY A 274 16.42 -20.04 3.01
C GLY A 274 15.82 -21.16 3.84
N ASP A 275 16.44 -21.42 4.99
CA ASP A 275 16.07 -22.48 5.92
C ASP A 275 14.72 -22.24 6.63
N GLU A 276 14.24 -20.99 6.66
CA GLU A 276 12.93 -20.60 7.20
C GLU A 276 11.89 -20.35 6.10
N ALA A 277 10.62 -20.57 6.42
CA ALA A 277 9.51 -20.44 5.48
C ALA A 277 9.40 -19.01 4.91
N GLY A 278 9.60 -18.87 3.59
CA GLY A 278 9.51 -17.59 2.88
C GLY A 278 10.74 -16.70 3.04
N SER A 279 11.88 -17.25 3.48
CA SER A 279 13.16 -16.53 3.54
C SER A 279 13.98 -16.64 2.24
N LEU A 280 14.79 -15.62 1.96
CA LEU A 280 15.77 -15.57 0.88
C LEU A 280 17.06 -16.26 1.33
N ALA A 281 17.68 -17.07 0.46
CA ALA A 281 19.06 -17.51 0.59
C ALA A 281 19.93 -16.88 -0.51
N MET A 282 21.17 -16.56 -0.15
CA MET A 282 22.23 -16.14 -1.05
C MET A 282 23.46 -17.01 -0.82
N SER A 283 24.17 -17.38 -1.89
CA SER A 283 25.43 -18.12 -1.82
C SER A 283 26.37 -17.71 -2.94
N TRP A 284 27.68 -17.82 -2.71
CA TRP A 284 28.71 -17.39 -3.67
C TRP A 284 29.96 -18.27 -3.58
N THR A 285 30.85 -18.14 -4.56
CA THR A 285 32.16 -18.81 -4.54
C THR A 285 33.11 -18.06 -3.59
N PRO A 286 33.95 -18.76 -2.79
CA PRO A 286 34.96 -18.09 -1.95
C PRO A 286 35.91 -17.20 -2.77
N VAL A 287 36.07 -15.95 -2.34
CA VAL A 287 36.99 -14.98 -2.96
C VAL A 287 38.37 -15.09 -2.32
N GLU A 288 39.42 -15.23 -3.15
CA GLU A 288 40.79 -15.33 -2.65
C GLU A 288 41.21 -14.06 -1.91
N GLY A 289 41.70 -14.23 -0.69
CA GLY A 289 42.17 -13.13 0.16
C GLY A 289 41.09 -12.38 0.95
N ALA A 290 39.81 -12.77 0.87
CA ALA A 290 38.75 -12.27 1.74
C ALA A 290 38.67 -13.06 3.07
N THR A 291 38.27 -12.40 4.15
CA THR A 291 38.01 -13.02 5.47
C THR A 291 36.54 -12.95 5.89
N SER A 292 35.78 -12.03 5.31
CA SER A 292 34.33 -11.89 5.50
C SER A 292 33.67 -11.31 4.25
N TYR A 293 32.34 -11.33 4.24
CA TYR A 293 31.48 -10.84 3.17
C TYR A 293 30.38 -9.99 3.77
N LEU A 294 30.10 -8.83 3.16
CA LEU A 294 29.00 -7.95 3.52
C LEU A 294 27.84 -8.18 2.57
N VAL A 295 26.66 -8.52 3.10
CA VAL A 295 25.41 -8.48 2.32
C VAL A 295 24.89 -7.06 2.39
N VAL A 296 24.74 -6.43 1.23
CA VAL A 296 24.41 -5.01 1.10
C VAL A 296 23.15 -4.81 0.27
N THR A 297 22.32 -3.85 0.68
CA THR A 297 21.26 -3.28 -0.15
C THR A 297 21.55 -1.82 -0.46
N ASN A 298 21.01 -1.32 -1.55
CA ASN A 298 21.19 0.06 -2.00
C ASN A 298 19.85 0.58 -2.53
N GLU A 299 19.22 1.52 -1.81
CA GLU A 299 18.08 2.27 -2.36
C GLU A 299 18.61 3.30 -3.36
N VAL A 300 17.98 3.41 -4.53
CA VAL A 300 18.49 4.22 -5.65
C VAL A 300 17.60 5.44 -5.87
N GLY A 301 18.13 6.64 -5.61
CA GLY A 301 17.44 7.90 -5.93
C GLY A 301 17.69 8.36 -7.38
N ARG A 302 16.75 9.11 -7.97
CA ARG A 302 16.93 9.80 -9.26
C ARG A 302 18.12 10.76 -9.26
N GLY A 303 18.39 11.39 -8.12
CA GLY A 303 19.54 12.24 -7.86
C GLY A 303 20.89 11.49 -7.80
N ALA A 304 20.87 10.15 -7.89
CA ALA A 304 21.93 9.24 -7.46
C ALA A 304 22.26 9.32 -5.96
N ASP A 305 21.43 10.00 -5.16
CA ASP A 305 21.54 10.25 -3.71
C ASP A 305 21.20 9.02 -2.83
N GLY A 306 21.34 7.82 -3.42
CA GLY A 306 20.96 6.54 -2.82
C GLY A 306 21.65 6.20 -1.50
N SER A 307 20.95 5.46 -0.65
CA SER A 307 21.45 5.02 0.66
C SER A 307 21.73 3.52 0.68
N GLN A 308 22.97 3.14 1.01
CA GLN A 308 23.34 1.75 1.22
C GLN A 308 23.06 1.30 2.65
N SER A 309 22.71 0.03 2.82
CA SER A 309 22.59 -0.64 4.10
C SER A 309 23.35 -1.97 4.12
N VAL A 310 24.02 -2.28 5.23
CA VAL A 310 24.63 -3.59 5.49
C VAL A 310 23.63 -4.43 6.28
N LEU A 311 23.08 -5.47 5.64
CA LEU A 311 22.16 -6.41 6.30
C LEU A 311 22.89 -7.39 7.21
N ALA A 312 24.07 -7.85 6.78
CA ALA A 312 24.89 -8.78 7.54
C ALA A 312 26.37 -8.72 7.14
N GLU A 313 27.24 -9.10 8.08
CA GLU A 313 28.60 -9.54 7.79
C GLU A 313 28.71 -11.03 8.14
N VAL A 314 29.16 -11.85 7.19
CA VAL A 314 29.33 -13.31 7.35
C VAL A 314 30.75 -13.74 7.00
N THR A 315 31.27 -14.75 7.70
CA THR A 315 32.55 -15.39 7.36
C THR A 315 32.40 -16.57 6.38
N ASP A 316 31.19 -17.14 6.33
CA ASP A 316 30.82 -18.20 5.39
C ASP A 316 30.46 -17.61 4.02
N THR A 317 30.42 -18.44 2.97
CA THR A 317 30.01 -18.01 1.62
C THR A 317 28.52 -18.20 1.33
N ARG A 318 27.70 -17.98 2.36
CA ARG A 318 26.24 -18.04 2.31
C ARG A 318 25.62 -17.11 3.34
N TRP A 319 24.44 -16.61 3.04
CA TRP A 319 23.58 -15.84 3.94
C TRP A 319 22.11 -16.20 3.71
N SER A 320 21.28 -15.93 4.70
CA SER A 320 19.83 -16.09 4.64
C SER A 320 19.14 -14.96 5.40
N SER A 321 17.98 -14.52 4.94
CA SER A 321 17.10 -13.60 5.68
C SER A 321 16.31 -14.28 6.81
N ALA A 322 16.50 -15.59 7.00
CA ALA A 322 16.00 -16.32 8.17
C ALA A 322 16.41 -15.62 9.49
N GLY A 323 15.47 -15.48 10.42
CA GLY A 323 15.63 -14.73 11.66
C GLY A 323 15.58 -13.20 11.52
N GLN A 324 15.49 -12.62 10.33
CA GLN A 324 15.20 -11.18 10.13
C GLN A 324 13.69 -10.94 10.28
N THR A 325 13.20 -11.03 11.52
CA THR A 325 11.77 -10.98 11.85
C THR A 325 11.45 -9.95 12.92
N GLU A 326 10.26 -9.37 12.82
CA GLU A 326 9.62 -8.62 13.90
C GLU A 326 8.51 -9.50 14.49
N SER A 327 8.34 -9.44 15.81
CA SER A 327 7.34 -10.23 16.52
C SER A 327 6.41 -9.35 17.33
N PHE A 328 5.10 -9.49 17.09
CA PHE A 328 4.08 -8.95 17.95
C PHE A 328 4.02 -9.75 19.27
N GLN A 329 4.39 -9.08 20.37
CA GLN A 329 4.34 -9.68 21.71
C GLN A 329 2.94 -9.54 22.32
N SER A 330 2.09 -10.56 22.14
CA SER A 330 0.96 -10.76 23.03
C SER A 330 1.42 -11.40 24.35
N LYS A 331 0.64 -11.26 25.42
CA LYS A 331 0.92 -11.90 26.72
C LYS A 331 0.74 -13.43 26.71
N GLU A 332 0.18 -13.98 25.63
CA GLU A 332 -0.38 -15.34 25.60
C GLU A 332 0.34 -16.23 24.58
N ALA A 333 0.71 -15.68 23.41
CA ALA A 333 1.64 -16.31 22.47
C ALA A 333 2.25 -15.27 21.49
N THR A 334 3.52 -15.46 21.11
CA THR A 334 4.25 -14.59 20.18
C THR A 334 3.83 -14.86 18.74
N PHE A 335 3.58 -13.81 17.96
CA PHE A 335 3.30 -13.90 16.53
C PHE A 335 4.39 -13.17 15.71
N VAL A 336 4.85 -13.72 14.59
CA VAL A 336 5.77 -13.02 13.67
C VAL A 336 4.97 -12.07 12.80
N SER A 337 5.02 -10.77 13.11
CA SER A 337 4.27 -9.73 12.38
C SER A 337 4.94 -9.35 11.07
N ARG A 338 6.28 -9.39 11.02
CA ARG A 338 7.08 -9.07 9.83
C ARG A 338 8.23 -10.08 9.68
N GLN A 339 8.63 -10.40 8.46
CA GLN A 339 9.82 -11.20 8.13
C GLN A 339 10.54 -10.60 6.92
N ASN A 340 11.76 -11.06 6.62
CA ASN A 340 12.58 -10.48 5.54
C ASN A 340 12.92 -8.98 5.75
N LEU A 341 13.06 -8.56 7.01
CA LEU A 341 13.41 -7.17 7.36
C LEU A 341 14.73 -6.73 6.71
N GLY A 342 14.77 -5.50 6.22
CA GLY A 342 15.90 -4.91 5.49
C GLY A 342 15.95 -5.27 4.00
N LEU A 343 15.04 -6.13 3.52
CA LEU A 343 14.89 -6.42 2.09
C LEU A 343 13.85 -5.54 1.40
N GLU A 344 13.19 -4.60 2.10
CA GLU A 344 12.18 -3.70 1.51
C GLU A 344 12.66 -3.06 0.18
N GLY A 345 12.02 -3.46 -0.93
CA GLY A 345 12.36 -3.02 -2.29
C GLY A 345 11.73 -1.68 -2.69
N PHE A 346 10.89 -1.13 -1.81
CA PHE A 346 10.22 0.16 -1.94
C PHE A 346 10.79 1.16 -0.92
N ASN A 347 10.67 2.46 -1.21
CA ASN A 347 11.06 3.52 -0.28
C ASN A 347 10.27 3.39 1.03
N TYR A 348 10.94 3.48 2.18
CA TYR A 348 10.31 3.28 3.49
C TYR A 348 9.20 4.29 3.85
N ARG A 349 9.04 5.37 3.08
CA ARG A 349 7.95 6.37 3.20
C ARG A 349 6.78 6.11 2.25
N ALA A 350 6.94 5.18 1.30
CA ALA A 350 5.88 4.84 0.37
C ALA A 350 4.75 4.10 1.09
N LEU A 351 3.52 4.35 0.67
CA LEU A 351 2.40 3.50 1.05
C LEU A 351 2.53 2.16 0.33
N THR A 352 2.29 1.08 1.05
CA THR A 352 2.09 -0.24 0.45
C THR A 352 0.78 -0.26 -0.34
N GLN A 353 0.61 -1.26 -1.20
CA GLN A 353 -0.65 -1.44 -1.92
C GLN A 353 -1.82 -1.65 -0.94
N ASP A 354 -1.64 -2.40 0.16
CA ASP A 354 -2.71 -2.65 1.15
C ASP A 354 -3.22 -1.36 1.80
N GLN A 355 -2.32 -0.40 2.05
CA GLN A 355 -2.68 0.93 2.54
C GLN A 355 -3.37 1.79 1.48
N THR A 356 -2.85 1.75 0.25
CA THR A 356 -3.44 2.49 -0.89
C THR A 356 -4.86 1.99 -1.20
N ASP A 357 -5.06 0.67 -1.21
CA ASP A 357 -6.35 0.01 -1.42
C ASP A 357 -7.32 0.24 -0.25
N ALA A 358 -6.81 0.55 0.96
CA ALA A 358 -7.60 1.03 2.10
C ALA A 358 -7.96 2.53 2.03
N GLY A 359 -7.44 3.27 1.05
CA GLY A 359 -7.70 4.69 0.83
C GLY A 359 -6.73 5.64 1.55
N GLU A 360 -5.60 5.14 2.09
CA GLU A 360 -4.54 6.01 2.59
C GLU A 360 -3.92 6.82 1.45
N GLN A 361 -3.57 8.08 1.73
CA GLN A 361 -2.94 8.99 0.77
C GLN A 361 -1.74 9.68 1.42
N LEU A 362 -0.64 9.79 0.68
CA LEU A 362 0.48 10.65 1.06
C LEU A 362 0.10 12.11 0.83
N ASP A 363 0.64 13.01 1.66
CA ASP A 363 0.62 14.43 1.33
C ASP A 363 1.47 14.70 0.06
N PRO A 364 1.25 15.82 -0.66
CA PRO A 364 1.95 16.09 -1.90
C PRO A 364 3.47 16.24 -1.78
N GLU A 365 4.02 16.58 -0.62
CA GLU A 365 5.47 16.70 -0.40
C GLU A 365 6.10 15.31 -0.19
N GLU A 366 5.48 14.44 0.61
CA GLU A 366 5.96 13.07 0.81
C GLU A 366 5.78 12.22 -0.45
N ALA A 367 4.67 12.40 -1.19
CA ALA A 367 4.48 11.79 -2.51
C ALA A 367 5.58 12.20 -3.51
N ALA A 368 5.98 13.47 -3.52
CA ALA A 368 7.06 13.96 -4.37
C ALA A 368 8.43 13.39 -3.97
N ARG A 369 8.68 13.15 -2.67
CA ARG A 369 9.90 12.48 -2.17
C ARG A 369 9.92 11.00 -2.55
N VAL A 370 8.81 10.28 -2.37
CA VAL A 370 8.69 8.86 -2.75
C VAL A 370 8.91 8.67 -4.26
N ALA A 371 8.42 9.58 -5.09
CA ALA A 371 8.63 9.56 -6.54
C ALA A 371 10.11 9.73 -6.98
N GLN A 372 11.01 10.15 -6.08
CA GLN A 372 12.46 10.20 -6.33
C GLN A 372 13.14 8.83 -6.22
N SER A 373 12.49 7.83 -5.61
CA SER A 373 13.03 6.47 -5.53
C SER A 373 12.85 5.72 -6.85
N LEU A 374 13.90 5.00 -7.26
CA LEU A 374 13.95 4.10 -8.41
C LEU A 374 13.98 2.62 -7.98
N GLY A 375 13.62 2.35 -6.73
CA GLY A 375 13.67 1.02 -6.09
C GLY A 375 15.09 0.61 -5.69
N SER A 376 15.21 -0.55 -5.05
CA SER A 376 16.46 -1.01 -4.41
C SER A 376 17.15 -2.17 -5.15
N ASP A 377 18.47 -2.28 -4.99
CA ASP A 377 19.24 -3.46 -5.38
C ASP A 377 19.93 -4.13 -4.18
N ILE A 378 20.37 -5.38 -4.36
CA ILE A 378 21.07 -6.22 -3.37
C ILE A 378 22.30 -6.88 -3.97
N GLY A 379 23.35 -7.07 -3.17
CA GLY A 379 24.51 -7.86 -3.55
C GLY A 379 25.46 -8.18 -2.39
N VAL A 380 26.68 -8.59 -2.72
CA VAL A 380 27.67 -9.06 -1.75
C VAL A 380 29.04 -8.44 -2.04
N ILE A 381 29.68 -7.89 -1.00
CA ILE A 381 31.04 -7.33 -1.06
C ILE A 381 31.98 -8.23 -0.26
N ALA A 382 33.03 -8.74 -0.89
CA ALA A 382 34.11 -9.47 -0.22
C ALA A 382 35.09 -8.50 0.45
N THR A 383 35.56 -8.81 1.66
CA THR A 383 36.51 -7.94 2.39
C THR A 383 37.47 -8.74 3.27
N ASP A 384 38.65 -8.16 3.53
CA ASP A 384 39.57 -8.59 4.60
C ASP A 384 39.57 -7.65 5.84
N GLY A 385 38.57 -6.76 5.91
CA GLY A 385 38.47 -5.68 6.88
C GLY A 385 39.24 -4.40 6.50
N SER A 386 40.04 -4.42 5.42
CA SER A 386 40.79 -3.26 4.93
C SER A 386 40.63 -3.00 3.43
N ARG A 387 40.53 -4.07 2.63
CA ARG A 387 40.28 -4.08 1.19
C ARG A 387 38.85 -4.54 0.92
N PHE A 388 38.27 -4.08 -0.18
CA PHE A 388 36.89 -4.38 -0.57
C PHE A 388 36.83 -4.72 -2.06
N SER A 389 36.04 -5.73 -2.43
CA SER A 389 35.62 -5.93 -3.83
C SER A 389 34.58 -4.87 -4.23
N ALA A 390 34.24 -4.82 -5.51
CA ALA A 390 32.94 -4.32 -5.92
C ALA A 390 31.84 -5.37 -5.59
N TYR A 391 30.56 -5.00 -5.75
CA TYR A 391 29.46 -5.96 -5.86
C TYR A 391 28.78 -5.88 -7.24
N HIS A 392 28.14 -6.98 -7.63
CA HIS A 392 27.23 -7.00 -8.77
C HIS A 392 25.80 -6.72 -8.27
N PRO A 393 25.13 -5.66 -8.75
CA PRO A 393 23.81 -5.28 -8.26
C PRO A 393 22.69 -6.14 -8.86
N HIS A 394 21.88 -6.74 -8.00
CA HIS A 394 20.68 -7.47 -8.39
C HIS A 394 19.43 -6.71 -7.94
N ASP A 395 18.50 -6.43 -8.85
CA ASP A 395 17.27 -5.71 -8.52
C ASP A 395 16.41 -6.52 -7.52
N ILE A 396 16.04 -5.90 -6.41
CA ILE A 396 15.28 -6.57 -5.34
C ILE A 396 13.90 -7.04 -5.83
N GLU A 397 13.23 -6.29 -6.72
CA GLU A 397 11.95 -6.74 -7.29
C GLU A 397 12.14 -8.05 -8.08
N GLU A 398 13.27 -8.22 -8.78
CA GLU A 398 13.57 -9.40 -9.61
C GLU A 398 14.05 -10.62 -8.81
N VAL A 399 14.70 -10.46 -7.66
CA VAL A 399 15.25 -11.60 -6.87
C VAL A 399 14.47 -11.93 -5.60
N ALA A 400 13.72 -10.97 -5.05
CA ALA A 400 13.01 -11.14 -3.78
C ALA A 400 11.62 -10.50 -3.73
N GLY A 401 11.19 -9.72 -4.73
CA GLY A 401 9.98 -8.88 -4.68
C GLY A 401 8.67 -9.59 -4.28
N TRP A 402 8.52 -10.89 -4.59
CA TRP A 402 7.35 -11.69 -4.22
C TRP A 402 7.43 -12.31 -2.82
N MET A 403 8.56 -12.20 -2.12
CA MET A 403 8.73 -12.75 -0.78
C MET A 403 7.88 -11.98 0.23
N PRO A 404 7.32 -12.65 1.25
CA PRO A 404 6.39 -12.02 2.17
C PRO A 404 7.17 -11.11 3.12
N LEU A 405 6.66 -9.90 3.36
CA LEU A 405 7.23 -8.94 4.29
C LEU A 405 6.39 -8.92 5.58
N GLU A 406 5.07 -8.77 5.46
CA GLU A 406 4.15 -8.64 6.59
C GLU A 406 2.72 -9.03 6.17
N VAL A 407 1.81 -9.21 7.13
CA VAL A 407 0.39 -9.44 6.80
C VAL A 407 -0.22 -8.15 6.28
N ALA A 408 -0.91 -8.22 5.14
CA ALA A 408 -1.67 -7.09 4.60
C ALA A 408 -2.92 -6.90 5.46
N MET A 409 -2.78 -6.10 6.53
CA MET A 409 -3.73 -5.97 7.63
C MET A 409 -5.10 -5.45 7.18
N ASN A 410 -5.15 -4.55 6.19
CA ASN A 410 -6.41 -4.02 5.69
C ASN A 410 -7.17 -5.09 4.88
N ALA A 411 -6.47 -5.81 3.99
CA ALA A 411 -7.00 -6.92 3.20
C ALA A 411 -7.43 -8.10 4.06
N ASP A 412 -6.60 -8.54 5.01
CA ASP A 412 -6.94 -9.62 5.94
C ASP A 412 -8.16 -9.26 6.80
N SER A 413 -8.21 -8.03 7.31
CA SER A 413 -9.38 -7.53 8.05
C SER A 413 -10.65 -7.42 7.18
N ALA A 414 -10.52 -7.17 5.88
CA ALA A 414 -11.65 -7.13 4.95
C ALA A 414 -12.23 -8.53 4.67
N LEU A 415 -11.40 -9.58 4.73
CA LEU A 415 -11.81 -10.98 4.53
C LEU A 415 -12.49 -11.62 5.74
N LYS A 416 -12.36 -11.06 6.94
CA LYS A 416 -12.93 -11.62 8.17
C LYS A 416 -14.45 -11.56 8.16
N ASN A 417 -15.08 -12.73 8.17
CA ASN A 417 -16.53 -12.88 8.23
C ASN A 417 -17.02 -12.78 9.68
N TRP A 418 -17.13 -11.55 10.18
CA TRP A 418 -17.61 -11.25 11.53
C TRP A 418 -19.10 -11.56 11.68
N GLY A 419 -19.44 -12.38 12.66
CA GLY A 419 -20.83 -12.68 13.03
C GLY A 419 -21.44 -11.62 13.96
N PRO A 420 -22.77 -11.65 14.19
CA PRO A 420 -23.48 -10.75 15.10
C PRO A 420 -22.94 -10.69 16.54
N SER A 421 -22.19 -11.72 16.97
CA SER A 421 -21.49 -11.76 18.26
C SER A 421 -20.20 -10.91 18.35
N GLY A 422 -19.75 -10.30 17.25
CA GLY A 422 -18.46 -9.59 17.20
C GLY A 422 -17.24 -10.51 17.01
N TYR A 423 -17.45 -11.81 16.79
CA TYR A 423 -16.41 -12.79 16.47
C TYR A 423 -16.82 -13.62 15.24
N ILE A 424 -15.93 -14.45 14.69
CA ILE A 424 -16.31 -15.35 13.60
C ILE A 424 -17.23 -16.46 14.13
N GLU A 425 -18.37 -16.65 13.46
CA GLU A 425 -19.35 -17.69 13.78
C GLU A 425 -19.17 -18.87 12.82
N GLY A 426 -18.56 -19.94 13.31
CA GLY A 426 -18.24 -21.15 12.55
C GLY A 426 -16.81 -21.10 11.99
N ILE A 427 -16.00 -22.10 12.30
CA ILE A 427 -14.61 -22.24 11.82
C ILE A 427 -14.54 -22.40 10.29
N GLU A 428 -15.60 -22.89 9.67
CA GLU A 428 -15.77 -22.98 8.22
C GLU A 428 -15.87 -21.61 7.52
N ASN A 429 -16.17 -20.55 8.28
CA ASN A 429 -16.31 -19.17 7.82
C ASN A 429 -15.03 -18.32 8.00
N VAL A 430 -13.95 -18.92 8.52
CA VAL A 430 -12.61 -18.32 8.54
C VAL A 430 -12.08 -18.20 7.10
N GLN A 431 -11.32 -17.15 6.82
CA GLN A 431 -10.71 -16.93 5.51
C GLN A 431 -9.68 -18.02 5.17
N LYS A 432 -9.78 -18.57 3.96
CA LYS A 432 -8.91 -19.67 3.47
C LYS A 432 -7.59 -19.19 2.84
N VAL A 433 -7.43 -17.87 2.74
CA VAL A 433 -6.22 -17.20 2.25
C VAL A 433 -5.79 -16.18 3.30
N LEU A 434 -4.48 -16.00 3.43
CA LEU A 434 -3.87 -14.94 4.22
C LEU A 434 -3.27 -13.92 3.23
N PRO A 435 -3.81 -12.69 3.17
CA PRO A 435 -3.18 -11.57 2.48
C PRO A 435 -1.85 -11.18 3.13
N VAL A 436 -0.84 -10.90 2.31
CA VAL A 436 0.48 -10.43 2.74
C VAL A 436 0.91 -9.26 1.87
N THR A 437 1.55 -8.26 2.49
CA THR A 437 2.40 -7.32 1.78
C THR A 437 3.72 -8.02 1.52
N SER A 438 4.22 -7.96 0.28
CA SER A 438 5.52 -8.52 -0.08
C SER A 438 6.63 -7.48 -0.13
N VAL A 439 7.86 -7.95 -0.33
CA VAL A 439 9.09 -7.15 -0.42
C VAL A 439 9.00 -5.99 -1.44
N ASP A 440 8.25 -6.15 -2.53
CA ASP A 440 7.98 -5.08 -3.51
C ASP A 440 6.81 -4.13 -3.14
N GLY A 441 6.31 -4.20 -1.90
CA GLY A 441 5.24 -3.34 -1.38
C GLY A 441 3.82 -3.65 -1.88
N ARG A 442 3.65 -4.66 -2.76
CA ARG A 442 2.35 -5.04 -3.33
C ARG A 442 1.61 -6.08 -2.48
N THR A 443 0.29 -6.12 -2.64
CA THR A 443 -0.59 -7.07 -1.94
C THR A 443 -0.63 -8.41 -2.68
N ARG A 444 -0.33 -9.47 -1.96
CA ARG A 444 -0.35 -10.86 -2.43
C ARG A 444 -1.10 -11.75 -1.43
N SER A 445 -1.27 -13.02 -1.75
CA SER A 445 -1.90 -14.00 -0.84
C SER A 445 -1.17 -15.34 -0.83
N THR A 446 -1.32 -16.05 0.29
CA THR A 446 -0.98 -17.47 0.44
C THR A 446 -2.16 -18.24 1.03
N VAL A 447 -2.19 -19.56 0.88
CA VAL A 447 -3.19 -20.43 1.52
C VAL A 447 -3.05 -20.31 3.04
N ALA A 448 -4.15 -20.05 3.72
CA ALA A 448 -4.18 -20.00 5.18
C ALA A 448 -4.41 -21.40 5.79
N PHE A 449 -3.90 -21.60 7.00
CA PHE A 449 -4.23 -22.76 7.83
C PHE A 449 -4.35 -22.32 9.29
N LEU A 450 -5.23 -22.99 10.05
CA LEU A 450 -5.33 -22.82 11.49
C LEU A 450 -4.36 -23.78 12.18
N ASP A 451 -3.59 -23.24 13.13
CA ASP A 451 -2.61 -23.98 13.93
C ASP A 451 -3.29 -24.64 15.13
N GLU A 452 -3.29 -25.98 15.16
CA GLU A 452 -3.91 -26.73 16.25
C GLU A 452 -3.14 -26.65 17.57
N ASP A 453 -1.85 -26.29 17.55
CA ASP A 453 -1.06 -26.14 18.78
C ASP A 453 -1.18 -24.72 19.39
N ALA A 454 -1.73 -23.76 18.64
CA ALA A 454 -1.89 -22.37 19.05
C ALA A 454 -3.39 -21.97 19.18
N ILE A 455 -4.03 -22.48 20.24
CA ILE A 455 -5.44 -22.20 20.59
C ILE A 455 -5.51 -21.64 22.01
N LEU A 456 -6.08 -20.45 22.16
CA LEU A 456 -6.28 -19.74 23.43
C LEU A 456 -7.76 -19.79 23.85
N ASP A 457 -8.01 -19.99 25.14
CA ASP A 457 -9.35 -19.99 25.74
C ASP A 457 -9.59 -18.64 26.45
N LEU A 458 -10.48 -17.80 25.90
CA LEU A 458 -10.88 -16.52 26.49
C LEU A 458 -12.34 -16.52 26.97
N GLY A 459 -12.81 -17.66 27.50
CA GLY A 459 -14.14 -17.77 28.11
C GLY A 459 -15.25 -18.01 27.10
N ASP A 460 -15.70 -16.96 26.41
CA ASP A 460 -16.81 -16.98 25.42
C ASP A 460 -16.38 -17.42 24.01
N ARG A 461 -15.08 -17.28 23.71
CA ARG A 461 -14.47 -17.56 22.41
C ARG A 461 -13.19 -18.38 22.53
N TRP A 462 -12.80 -18.95 21.40
CA TRP A 462 -11.43 -19.34 21.12
C TRP A 462 -10.72 -18.20 20.40
N VAL A 463 -9.42 -18.05 20.60
CA VAL A 463 -8.56 -17.27 19.72
C VAL A 463 -7.51 -18.22 19.15
N ILE A 464 -7.50 -18.39 17.84
CA ILE A 464 -6.72 -19.42 17.14
C ILE A 464 -5.76 -18.73 16.16
N ALA A 465 -4.50 -19.17 16.13
CA ALA A 465 -3.55 -18.64 15.15
C ALA A 465 -3.90 -19.15 13.74
N LEU A 466 -4.25 -18.20 12.87
CA LEU A 466 -4.25 -18.39 11.42
C LEU A 466 -2.82 -18.12 10.92
N ARG A 467 -2.28 -19.00 10.11
CA ARG A 467 -0.93 -18.88 9.55
C ARG A 467 -0.97 -19.01 8.03
N GLY A 468 -0.07 -18.31 7.35
CA GLY A 468 0.14 -18.48 5.92
C GLY A 468 1.03 -19.68 5.62
N ARG A 469 0.72 -20.45 4.57
CA ARG A 469 1.67 -21.46 4.07
C ARG A 469 2.90 -20.79 3.48
N ASN A 470 4.06 -21.43 3.65
CA ASN A 470 5.36 -20.96 3.16
C ASN A 470 5.82 -19.60 3.72
N THR A 471 5.29 -19.19 4.88
CA THR A 471 5.68 -17.98 5.62
C THR A 471 5.60 -18.24 7.13
N LEU A 472 6.19 -17.37 7.94
CA LEU A 472 6.01 -17.30 9.39
C LEU A 472 4.81 -16.42 9.79
N LEU A 473 4.26 -15.65 8.84
CA LEU A 473 3.20 -14.66 9.02
C LEU A 473 1.79 -15.27 9.25
N GLY A 474 0.87 -14.42 9.71
CA GLY A 474 -0.49 -14.79 10.12
C GLY A 474 -1.07 -13.86 11.20
N ASP A 475 -2.20 -14.25 11.78
CA ASP A 475 -2.99 -13.43 12.70
C ASP A 475 -3.78 -14.27 13.72
N TRP A 476 -4.28 -13.62 14.78
CA TRP A 476 -5.12 -14.21 15.82
C TRP A 476 -6.60 -14.07 15.49
N ILE A 477 -7.25 -15.18 15.14
CA ILE A 477 -8.66 -15.19 14.73
C ILE A 477 -9.58 -15.59 15.89
N PRO A 478 -10.51 -14.71 16.33
CA PRO A 478 -11.49 -15.02 17.36
C PRO A 478 -12.69 -15.77 16.76
N ILE A 479 -13.06 -16.90 17.36
CA ILE A 479 -14.18 -17.76 16.94
C ILE A 479 -15.07 -18.08 18.15
N THR A 480 -16.39 -17.93 18.03
CA THR A 480 -17.28 -18.18 19.20
C THR A 480 -17.26 -19.65 19.63
N LYS A 481 -17.35 -19.91 20.94
CA LYS A 481 -17.57 -21.28 21.43
C LYS A 481 -18.99 -21.80 21.15
N ALA A 482 -19.95 -20.91 20.92
CA ALA A 482 -21.32 -21.26 20.62
C ALA A 482 -21.44 -21.94 19.24
N SER A 483 -20.75 -21.39 18.23
CA SER A 483 -20.65 -21.97 16.88
C SER A 483 -19.61 -23.08 16.79
N THR A 484 -18.57 -23.05 17.62
CA THR A 484 -17.43 -23.99 17.53
C THR A 484 -17.04 -24.50 18.93
N PRO A 485 -17.78 -25.46 19.50
CA PRO A 485 -17.52 -25.96 20.86
C PRO A 485 -16.20 -26.74 21.00
N ASP A 486 -15.77 -27.41 19.94
CA ASP A 486 -14.47 -28.10 19.85
C ASP A 486 -13.77 -27.68 18.54
N PRO A 487 -12.81 -26.73 18.60
CA PRO A 487 -12.11 -26.26 17.41
C PRO A 487 -11.12 -27.31 16.89
N ARG A 488 -10.52 -28.12 17.77
CA ARG A 488 -9.52 -29.13 17.39
C ARG A 488 -10.12 -30.20 16.47
N ALA A 489 -11.35 -30.62 16.76
CA ALA A 489 -12.08 -31.54 15.89
C ALA A 489 -12.33 -31.00 14.47
N SER A 490 -12.33 -29.67 14.29
CA SER A 490 -12.73 -29.01 13.04
C SER A 490 -11.56 -28.39 12.25
N ILE A 491 -10.44 -28.04 12.90
CA ILE A 491 -9.24 -27.45 12.25
C ILE A 491 -8.75 -28.32 11.09
N ALA A 492 -8.69 -29.65 11.27
CA ALA A 492 -8.26 -30.56 10.21
C ALA A 492 -9.15 -30.51 8.95
N GLN A 493 -10.47 -30.33 9.13
CA GLN A 493 -11.41 -30.18 8.02
C GLN A 493 -11.26 -28.82 7.34
N PHE A 494 -11.09 -27.75 8.11
CA PHE A 494 -10.81 -26.41 7.59
C PHE A 494 -9.52 -26.38 6.77
N ASN A 495 -8.41 -26.90 7.33
CA ASN A 495 -7.09 -26.93 6.68
C ASN A 495 -7.11 -27.75 5.38
N ALA A 496 -7.85 -28.87 5.35
CA ALA A 496 -8.07 -29.64 4.13
C ALA A 496 -8.89 -28.88 3.09
N ALA A 497 -9.92 -28.13 3.51
CA ALA A 497 -10.76 -27.33 2.62
C ALA A 497 -10.06 -26.07 2.09
N ALA A 498 -9.13 -25.48 2.85
CA ALA A 498 -8.26 -24.40 2.40
C ALA A 498 -7.27 -24.90 1.35
N LEU A 499 -6.58 -26.02 1.62
CA LEU A 499 -5.66 -26.62 0.67
C LEU A 499 -6.35 -27.10 -0.62
N ALA A 500 -7.57 -27.61 -0.54
CA ALA A 500 -8.36 -28.01 -1.71
C ALA A 500 -8.89 -26.83 -2.56
N ALA A 501 -8.89 -25.61 -2.01
CA ALA A 501 -9.23 -24.38 -2.72
C ALA A 501 -8.01 -23.69 -3.37
N ALA A 502 -6.80 -24.15 -3.05
CA ALA A 502 -5.56 -23.61 -3.59
C ALA A 502 -5.32 -23.99 -5.06
N PRO A 503 -4.51 -23.23 -5.81
CA PRO A 503 -3.97 -23.64 -7.10
C PRO A 503 -3.35 -25.06 -7.07
N PRO A 504 -3.37 -25.84 -8.17
CA PRO A 504 -2.90 -27.24 -8.20
C PRO A 504 -1.44 -27.49 -7.80
N THR A 505 -0.62 -26.43 -7.76
CA THR A 505 0.78 -26.41 -7.33
C THR A 505 0.96 -26.21 -5.82
N GLY A 506 -0.13 -26.00 -5.07
CA GLY A 506 -0.12 -25.71 -3.63
C GLY A 506 0.25 -24.28 -3.25
N GLN A 507 0.14 -23.32 -4.18
CA GLN A 507 0.49 -21.89 -4.03
C GLN A 507 1.87 -21.66 -3.36
N PRO A 508 2.98 -22.10 -3.98
CA PRO A 508 4.32 -21.96 -3.42
C PRO A 508 4.92 -20.56 -3.65
N ARG A 509 4.17 -19.67 -4.30
CA ARG A 509 4.44 -18.24 -4.44
C ARG A 509 3.27 -17.46 -3.89
N PHE A 510 3.57 -16.30 -3.36
CA PHE A 510 2.56 -15.31 -3.02
C PHE A 510 2.05 -14.73 -4.35
N GLU A 511 0.77 -14.94 -4.64
CA GLU A 511 0.14 -14.51 -5.89
C GLU A 511 -0.54 -13.15 -5.68
N THR A 512 -0.52 -12.27 -6.69
CA THR A 512 -1.17 -10.96 -6.65
C THR A 512 -2.60 -11.09 -6.14
N PHE A 513 -2.94 -10.30 -5.13
CA PHE A 513 -4.22 -10.39 -4.46
C PHE A 513 -4.91 -9.02 -4.49
N GLU A 514 -6.01 -8.96 -5.22
CA GLU A 514 -7.02 -7.93 -5.05
C GLU A 514 -8.00 -8.43 -4.00
N ILE A 515 -8.34 -7.59 -3.01
CA ILE A 515 -9.43 -7.89 -2.09
C ILE A 515 -10.68 -8.14 -2.96
N PRO A 516 -11.35 -9.31 -2.86
CA PRO A 516 -12.56 -9.54 -3.62
C PRO A 516 -13.54 -8.41 -3.31
N GLU A 517 -14.00 -7.69 -4.35
CA GLU A 517 -15.14 -6.78 -4.17
C GLU A 517 -16.24 -7.55 -3.45
N ASP A 518 -16.80 -6.96 -2.39
CA ASP A 518 -17.91 -7.55 -1.63
C ASP A 518 -19.17 -7.54 -2.52
N SER A 519 -19.19 -8.51 -3.42
CA SER A 519 -20.01 -8.54 -4.63
C SER A 519 -21.39 -9.14 -4.39
N GLN A 520 -21.68 -9.57 -3.16
CA GLN A 520 -22.93 -10.22 -2.81
C GLN A 520 -23.99 -9.24 -2.33
N LEU A 521 -23.58 -8.12 -1.71
CA LEU A 521 -24.50 -7.08 -1.25
C LEU A 521 -24.48 -5.88 -2.21
N LYS A 522 -25.66 -5.55 -2.75
CA LYS A 522 -25.86 -4.39 -3.59
C LYS A 522 -25.99 -3.14 -2.70
N PRO A 523 -25.17 -2.09 -2.88
CA PRO A 523 -25.32 -0.84 -2.16
C PRO A 523 -26.71 -0.21 -2.31
N VAL A 524 -27.21 0.38 -1.23
CA VAL A 524 -28.52 1.03 -1.14
C VAL A 524 -28.37 2.52 -1.42
N SER A 525 -29.05 3.03 -2.44
CA SER A 525 -29.09 4.45 -2.82
C SER A 525 -30.37 5.17 -2.37
N GLU A 526 -31.39 4.44 -1.93
CA GLU A 526 -32.64 5.01 -1.43
C GLU A 526 -32.47 5.40 0.04
N THR A 527 -32.62 6.69 0.36
CA THR A 527 -32.54 7.23 1.72
C THR A 527 -33.60 6.58 2.63
N PRO A 528 -33.23 5.87 3.71
CA PRO A 528 -34.19 5.23 4.59
C PRO A 528 -34.98 6.26 5.40
N ASP A 529 -36.28 5.99 5.61
CA ASP A 529 -37.11 6.72 6.57
C ASP A 529 -37.63 5.74 7.64
N LEU A 530 -37.16 5.93 8.87
CA LEU A 530 -37.60 5.20 10.07
C LEU A 530 -38.38 6.09 11.04
N GLY A 531 -38.73 7.32 10.66
CA GLY A 531 -39.43 8.29 11.52
C GLY A 531 -38.58 8.95 12.61
N TYR A 532 -37.25 8.72 12.62
CA TYR A 532 -36.31 9.43 13.47
C TYR A 532 -35.78 10.69 12.77
N PRO A 533 -35.53 11.79 13.50
CA PRO A 533 -34.95 12.98 12.90
C PRO A 533 -33.48 12.75 12.53
N VAL A 534 -33.05 13.39 11.44
CA VAL A 534 -31.72 13.22 10.85
C VAL A 534 -31.01 14.58 10.74
N TYR A 535 -29.76 14.63 11.20
CA TYR A 535 -28.97 15.84 11.35
C TYR A 535 -27.66 15.77 10.55
N GLY A 536 -27.12 16.95 10.23
CA GLY A 536 -25.89 17.14 9.46
C GLY A 536 -25.90 18.51 8.78
N SER A 537 -24.72 19.06 8.53
CA SER A 537 -24.48 20.34 7.85
C SER A 537 -24.86 20.25 6.37
N THR A 538 -24.42 19.20 5.67
CA THR A 538 -24.67 18.99 4.24
C THR A 538 -25.80 17.99 3.96
N GLU A 539 -26.26 17.96 2.71
CA GLU A 539 -27.20 16.92 2.26
C GLU A 539 -26.56 15.53 2.29
N PHE A 540 -25.26 15.44 2.01
CA PHE A 540 -24.52 14.19 2.05
C PHE A 540 -24.41 13.63 3.48
N SER A 541 -24.06 14.47 4.46
CA SER A 541 -24.01 14.03 5.87
C SER A 541 -25.38 13.57 6.38
N ARG A 542 -26.47 14.26 5.98
CA ARG A 542 -27.84 13.85 6.32
C ARG A 542 -28.23 12.54 5.63
N PHE A 543 -27.81 12.34 4.37
CA PHE A 543 -27.99 11.07 3.66
C PHE A 543 -27.30 9.92 4.42
N ILE A 544 -26.02 10.08 4.78
CA ILE A 544 -25.30 9.08 5.59
C ILE A 544 -25.98 8.90 6.95
N GLY A 545 -26.36 9.97 7.65
CA GLY A 545 -27.05 9.91 8.95
C GLY A 545 -28.33 9.06 8.94
N ALA A 546 -29.14 9.18 7.88
CA ALA A 546 -30.33 8.35 7.69
C ALA A 546 -29.97 6.87 7.54
N HIS A 547 -28.93 6.57 6.75
CA HIS A 547 -28.41 5.21 6.59
C HIS A 547 -27.80 4.63 7.88
N LEU A 548 -27.11 5.43 8.70
CA LEU A 548 -26.57 4.98 10.00
C LEU A 548 -27.67 4.68 11.02
N ILE A 549 -28.71 5.52 11.10
CA ILE A 549 -29.92 5.27 11.92
C ILE A 549 -30.61 3.97 11.46
N ALA A 550 -30.64 3.73 10.15
CA ALA A 550 -31.18 2.51 9.58
C ALA A 550 -30.26 1.28 9.71
N GLN A 551 -29.02 1.43 10.17
CA GLN A 551 -27.98 0.39 10.12
C GLN A 551 -27.81 -0.22 8.73
N THR A 552 -27.71 0.63 7.70
CA THR A 552 -27.39 0.17 6.34
C THR A 552 -25.93 -0.24 6.28
N GLU A 553 -25.64 -1.51 5.97
CA GLU A 553 -24.27 -2.00 5.81
C GLU A 553 -23.60 -1.42 4.56
N TRP A 554 -24.28 -1.44 3.41
CA TRP A 554 -23.74 -0.99 2.13
C TRP A 554 -24.55 0.17 1.56
N ILE A 555 -23.93 1.35 1.47
CA ILE A 555 -24.53 2.62 1.05
C ILE A 555 -23.96 3.03 -0.31
N ASP A 556 -24.81 3.38 -1.27
CA ASP A 556 -24.40 3.96 -2.54
C ASP A 556 -24.23 5.48 -2.36
N ILE A 557 -23.00 5.97 -2.51
CA ILE A 557 -22.64 7.38 -2.34
C ILE A 557 -22.29 8.05 -3.68
N SER A 558 -22.46 7.35 -4.81
CA SER A 558 -22.08 7.81 -6.15
C SER A 558 -22.69 9.16 -6.55
N ALA A 559 -23.89 9.47 -6.02
CA ALA A 559 -24.56 10.74 -6.24
C ALA A 559 -23.84 11.95 -5.62
N TYR A 560 -22.97 11.74 -4.63
CA TYR A 560 -22.36 12.81 -3.83
C TYR A 560 -20.87 13.01 -4.13
N VAL A 561 -20.10 11.93 -4.33
CA VAL A 561 -18.62 11.99 -4.37
C VAL A 561 -18.02 12.60 -5.64
N ASP A 562 -18.69 12.51 -6.78
CA ASP A 562 -18.18 13.02 -8.07
C ASP A 562 -18.44 14.54 -8.26
N GLN A 563 -18.96 15.26 -7.25
CA GLN A 563 -19.36 16.67 -7.38
C GLN A 563 -18.24 17.64 -6.94
N PRO A 564 -17.96 18.72 -7.71
CA PRO A 564 -17.01 19.75 -7.28
C PRO A 564 -17.44 20.43 -5.97
N GLY A 565 -16.60 20.32 -4.93
CA GLY A 565 -16.91 20.83 -3.59
C GLY A 565 -17.74 19.88 -2.72
N ALA A 566 -17.87 18.60 -3.11
CA ALA A 566 -18.37 17.56 -2.23
C ALA A 566 -17.48 17.42 -0.97
N PRO A 567 -18.05 17.10 0.20
CA PRO A 567 -17.28 16.70 1.37
C PRO A 567 -16.55 15.37 1.12
N ASP A 568 -15.46 15.15 1.85
CA ASP A 568 -14.86 13.82 1.92
C ASP A 568 -15.86 12.80 2.52
N PRO A 569 -15.95 11.56 2.00
CA PRO A 569 -16.90 10.57 2.51
C PRO A 569 -16.68 10.15 3.96
N TYR A 570 -15.43 10.12 4.45
CA TYR A 570 -15.13 9.81 5.85
C TYR A 570 -15.54 10.98 6.74
N ASP A 571 -15.26 12.23 6.32
CA ASP A 571 -15.71 13.44 7.02
C ASP A 571 -17.24 13.49 7.16
N ALA A 572 -17.96 13.26 6.07
CA ALA A 572 -19.43 13.14 6.08
C ALA A 572 -19.94 11.98 6.97
N PHE A 573 -19.22 10.86 7.05
CA PHE A 573 -19.54 9.75 7.95
C PHE A 573 -19.29 10.10 9.42
N TYR A 574 -18.17 10.74 9.76
CA TYR A 574 -17.87 11.12 11.14
C TYR A 574 -18.84 12.19 11.65
N GLU A 575 -19.13 13.22 10.86
CA GLU A 575 -20.21 14.17 11.18
C GLU A 575 -21.55 13.45 11.38
N ALA A 576 -21.95 12.57 10.45
CA ALA A 576 -23.19 11.82 10.56
C ALA A 576 -23.24 11.00 11.85
N ARG A 577 -22.13 10.36 12.26
CA ARG A 577 -22.01 9.62 13.52
C ARG A 577 -22.13 10.52 14.75
N TYR A 578 -21.50 11.70 14.76
CA TYR A 578 -21.54 12.61 15.91
C TYR A 578 -22.89 13.31 16.08
N GLN A 579 -23.53 13.72 14.98
CA GLN A 579 -24.73 14.57 15.04
C GLN A 579 -26.06 13.80 15.13
N ASN A 580 -26.06 12.48 14.90
CA ASN A 580 -27.30 11.67 14.89
C ASN A 580 -27.39 10.77 16.14
N PRO A 581 -28.04 11.20 17.24
CA PRO A 581 -28.06 10.44 18.49
C PRO A 581 -28.88 9.13 18.43
N TYR A 582 -29.60 8.87 17.33
CA TYR A 582 -30.27 7.59 17.05
C TYR A 582 -29.43 6.63 16.17
N ALA A 583 -28.24 7.04 15.71
CA ALA A 583 -27.32 6.21 14.94
C ALA A 583 -26.47 5.34 15.88
N PHE A 584 -26.99 4.20 16.31
CA PHE A 584 -26.30 3.35 17.27
C PHE A 584 -25.21 2.49 16.65
N SER A 585 -24.05 2.51 17.32
CA SER A 585 -22.97 1.55 17.15
C SER A 585 -22.29 1.45 15.76
N PRO A 586 -22.19 2.50 14.91
CA PRO A 586 -21.30 2.45 13.75
C PRO A 586 -19.84 2.41 14.22
N GLN A 587 -19.17 1.29 13.97
CA GLN A 587 -17.84 0.98 14.50
C GLN A 587 -16.72 1.33 13.52
N ALA A 588 -16.90 0.96 12.25
CA ALA A 588 -15.92 1.16 11.18
C ALA A 588 -16.61 1.52 9.87
N VAL A 589 -15.87 2.21 8.99
CA VAL A 589 -16.30 2.60 7.66
C VAL A 589 -15.18 2.30 6.66
N ARG A 590 -15.53 1.86 5.45
CA ARG A 590 -14.60 1.63 4.33
C ARG A 590 -15.27 2.01 3.01
N LEU A 591 -14.52 2.55 2.06
CA LEU A 591 -15.00 2.76 0.69
C LEU A 591 -14.68 1.54 -0.19
N ARG A 592 -15.43 1.38 -1.29
CA ARG A 592 -14.96 0.57 -2.43
C ARG A 592 -13.84 1.29 -3.18
N ALA A 593 -13.04 0.53 -3.92
CA ALA A 593 -11.94 1.05 -4.73
C ALA A 593 -12.36 2.12 -5.77
N ASP A 594 -13.62 2.13 -6.20
CA ASP A 594 -14.18 3.16 -7.09
C ASP A 594 -14.64 4.45 -6.37
N GLY A 595 -14.57 4.49 -5.03
CA GLY A 595 -15.01 5.58 -4.18
C GLY A 595 -16.53 5.76 -4.06
N LYS A 596 -17.34 4.89 -4.68
CA LYS A 596 -18.79 5.16 -4.93
C LYS A 596 -19.74 4.39 -4.04
N ALA A 597 -19.25 3.45 -3.26
CA ALA A 597 -20.02 2.82 -2.20
C ALA A 597 -19.25 2.75 -0.90
N MET A 598 -19.97 2.88 0.20
CA MET A 598 -19.46 2.87 1.57
C MET A 598 -19.99 1.64 2.30
N ARG A 599 -19.09 0.86 2.90
CA ARG A 599 -19.42 -0.17 3.88
C ARG A 599 -19.36 0.42 5.28
N VAL A 600 -20.37 0.16 6.11
CA VAL A 600 -20.38 0.50 7.53
C VAL A 600 -20.56 -0.79 8.34
N THR A 601 -19.62 -1.06 9.24
CA THR A 601 -19.70 -2.15 10.23
C THR A 601 -20.34 -1.63 11.51
N TYR A 602 -21.34 -2.35 12.04
CA TYR A 602 -22.03 -2.00 13.28
C TYR A 602 -21.72 -3.01 14.38
N LEU A 603 -21.48 -2.53 15.61
CA LEU A 603 -21.17 -3.38 16.77
C LEU A 603 -22.41 -4.06 17.35
N LEU A 604 -23.60 -3.46 17.22
CA LEU A 604 -24.86 -4.03 17.74
C LEU A 604 -25.77 -4.51 16.59
N PRO A 605 -26.35 -5.73 16.69
CA PRO A 605 -27.34 -6.24 15.73
C PRO A 605 -28.61 -5.38 15.63
N THR A 606 -29.20 -5.33 14.44
CA THR A 606 -30.35 -4.46 14.13
C THR A 606 -31.62 -4.79 14.92
N ASP A 607 -31.85 -6.06 15.24
CA ASP A 607 -32.96 -6.49 16.08
C ASP A 607 -32.82 -6.06 17.55
N GLN A 608 -31.60 -5.78 18.02
CA GLN A 608 -31.33 -5.17 19.33
C GLN A 608 -31.42 -3.64 19.27
N VAL A 609 -30.97 -3.03 18.17
CA VAL A 609 -30.99 -1.57 17.99
C VAL A 609 -32.41 -1.01 17.85
N ARG A 610 -33.33 -1.68 17.14
CA ARG A 610 -34.70 -1.15 16.94
C ARG A 610 -35.45 -0.91 18.27
N PRO A 611 -35.55 -1.88 19.21
CA PRO A 611 -36.16 -1.63 20.51
C PRO A 611 -35.47 -0.55 21.35
N LEU A 612 -34.15 -0.40 21.23
CA LEU A 612 -33.41 0.65 21.93
C LEU A 612 -33.73 2.04 21.36
N GLN A 613 -33.84 2.18 20.04
CA GLN A 613 -34.23 3.43 19.38
C GLN A 613 -35.65 3.86 19.79
N GLU A 614 -36.59 2.91 19.86
CA GLU A 614 -37.97 3.14 20.32
C GLU A 614 -38.02 3.56 21.80
N GLN A 615 -37.30 2.86 22.68
CA GLN A 615 -37.23 3.18 24.12
C GLN A 615 -36.59 4.55 24.36
N MET A 616 -35.49 4.84 23.67
CA MET A 616 -34.83 6.15 23.75
C MET A 616 -35.76 7.26 23.26
N LYS A 617 -36.46 7.08 22.13
CA LYS A 617 -37.41 8.07 21.61
C LYS A 617 -38.54 8.34 22.61
N ALA A 618 -39.13 7.28 23.19
CA ALA A 618 -40.17 7.40 24.21
C ALA A 618 -39.67 8.11 25.49
N LYS A 619 -38.43 7.84 25.92
CA LYS A 619 -37.80 8.53 27.04
C LYS A 619 -37.57 10.01 26.73
N VAL A 620 -36.99 10.34 25.58
CA VAL A 620 -36.76 11.72 25.11
C VAL A 620 -38.06 12.51 25.07
N ASP A 621 -39.10 11.96 24.44
CA ASP A 621 -40.42 12.62 24.36
C ASP A 621 -41.03 12.85 25.75
N GLY A 622 -40.91 11.86 26.65
CA GLY A 622 -41.38 11.95 28.03
C GLY A 622 -40.68 13.05 28.83
N VAL A 623 -39.35 13.12 28.77
CA VAL A 623 -38.54 14.13 29.47
C VAL A 623 -38.83 15.53 28.92
N VAL A 624 -38.86 15.70 27.60
CA VAL A 624 -39.14 16.99 26.96
C VAL A 624 -40.54 17.50 27.36
N ALA A 625 -41.53 16.61 27.44
CA ALA A 625 -42.88 16.96 27.90
C ALA A 625 -42.98 17.19 29.43
N GLU A 626 -42.05 16.65 30.22
CA GLU A 626 -41.98 16.83 31.68
C GLU A 626 -41.38 18.20 32.05
N VAL A 627 -40.22 18.56 31.46
CA VAL A 627 -39.43 19.72 31.89
C VAL A 627 -39.44 20.91 30.93
N THR A 628 -40.07 20.80 29.75
CA THR A 628 -40.17 21.90 28.78
C THR A 628 -41.61 22.17 28.33
N ASN A 629 -41.85 23.34 27.75
CA ASN A 629 -43.08 23.66 27.03
C ASN A 629 -42.85 24.78 25.99
N ASP A 630 -43.83 24.99 25.11
CA ASP A 630 -43.77 25.99 24.02
C ASP A 630 -43.66 27.45 24.50
N GLY A 631 -43.98 27.74 25.77
CA GLY A 631 -43.86 29.07 26.36
C GLY A 631 -42.45 29.41 26.90
N MET A 632 -41.54 28.43 26.96
CA MET A 632 -40.17 28.61 27.45
C MET A 632 -39.24 29.12 26.35
N SER A 633 -38.32 30.03 26.70
CA SER A 633 -37.26 30.45 25.77
C SER A 633 -36.28 29.30 25.51
N ALA A 634 -35.49 29.40 24.43
CA ALA A 634 -34.45 28.41 24.14
C ALA A 634 -33.44 28.27 25.31
N ARG A 635 -33.11 29.38 26.01
CA ARG A 635 -32.28 29.34 27.22
C ARG A 635 -32.93 28.58 28.37
N ASP A 636 -34.22 28.84 28.63
CA ASP A 636 -34.95 28.16 29.71
C ASP A 636 -35.06 26.66 29.44
N LYS A 637 -35.27 26.27 28.17
CA LYS A 637 -35.27 24.87 27.74
C LYS A 637 -33.90 24.22 27.94
N VAL A 638 -32.81 24.87 27.50
CA VAL A 638 -31.43 24.39 27.69
C VAL A 638 -31.11 24.20 29.17
N ALA A 639 -31.46 25.16 30.02
CA ALA A 639 -31.24 25.06 31.47
C ALA A 639 -32.04 23.92 32.11
N ALA A 640 -33.34 23.78 31.79
CA ALA A 640 -34.19 22.72 32.32
C ALA A 640 -33.75 21.32 31.88
N LEU A 641 -33.28 21.17 30.63
CA LEU A 641 -32.77 19.89 30.13
C LEU A 641 -31.40 19.53 30.71
N ASN A 642 -30.52 20.52 30.94
CA ASN A 642 -29.25 20.32 31.64
C ASN A 642 -29.50 19.84 33.07
N GLU A 643 -30.33 20.57 33.83
CA GLU A 643 -30.73 20.24 35.20
C GLU A 643 -31.34 18.83 35.29
N TRP A 644 -32.23 18.47 34.36
CA TRP A 644 -32.83 17.14 34.34
C TRP A 644 -31.77 16.06 34.08
N LEU A 645 -30.89 16.24 33.09
CA LEU A 645 -29.91 15.21 32.72
C LEU A 645 -28.92 14.92 33.84
N ILE A 646 -28.32 15.97 34.43
CA ILE A 646 -27.36 15.81 35.56
C ILE A 646 -28.03 15.35 36.86
N SER A 647 -29.37 15.47 36.99
CA SER A 647 -30.12 14.92 38.12
C SER A 647 -30.55 13.46 37.93
N ASN A 648 -30.35 12.87 36.74
CA ASN A 648 -30.84 11.55 36.37
C ASN A 648 -29.76 10.63 35.77
N ALA A 649 -28.50 11.06 35.75
CA ALA A 649 -27.36 10.27 35.28
C ALA A 649 -26.14 10.47 36.20
N GLU A 650 -25.24 9.49 36.23
CA GLU A 650 -23.93 9.56 36.89
C GLU A 650 -22.80 9.21 35.90
N TYR A 651 -21.58 9.73 36.12
CA TYR A 651 -20.45 9.46 35.24
C TYR A 651 -19.88 8.04 35.41
N ASP A 652 -19.79 7.29 34.31
CA ASP A 652 -19.33 5.90 34.29
C ASP A 652 -17.79 5.78 34.35
N HIS A 653 -17.24 6.05 35.53
CA HIS A 653 -15.82 5.83 35.80
C HIS A 653 -15.37 4.38 35.55
N PRO A 654 -16.12 3.32 35.94
CA PRO A 654 -15.75 1.93 35.63
C PRO A 654 -15.61 1.66 34.12
N ALA A 655 -16.54 2.14 33.29
CA ALA A 655 -16.46 2.01 31.84
C ALA A 655 -15.23 2.74 31.28
N PHE A 656 -15.01 3.98 31.72
CA PHE A 656 -13.89 4.80 31.28
C PHE A 656 -12.54 4.18 31.64
N ASP A 657 -12.37 3.70 32.87
CA ASP A 657 -11.15 3.02 33.34
C ASP A 657 -10.93 1.67 32.64
N ALA A 658 -12.00 0.93 32.34
CA ALA A 658 -11.92 -0.30 31.55
C ALA A 658 -11.44 -0.03 30.12
N MET A 659 -11.94 1.04 29.47
CA MET A 659 -11.47 1.47 28.14
C MET A 659 -10.00 1.92 28.18
N GLN A 660 -9.58 2.68 29.19
CA GLN A 660 -8.19 3.09 29.39
C GLN A 660 -7.22 1.91 29.62
N ALA A 661 -7.72 0.76 30.10
CA ALA A 661 -6.92 -0.44 30.33
C ALA A 661 -6.74 -1.33 29.08
N MET A 662 -7.40 -1.02 27.95
CA MET A 662 -7.27 -1.75 26.69
C MET A 662 -6.18 -1.15 25.80
N GLU A 663 -5.38 -2.02 25.17
CA GLU A 663 -4.38 -1.64 24.18
C GLU A 663 -4.53 -2.51 22.92
N PRO A 664 -4.93 -1.96 21.76
CA PRO A 664 -5.34 -0.56 21.56
C PRO A 664 -6.65 -0.22 22.30
N ARG A 665 -6.79 1.05 22.71
CA ARG A 665 -8.00 1.56 23.36
C ARG A 665 -9.23 1.33 22.48
N SER A 666 -10.23 0.67 23.05
CA SER A 666 -11.48 0.30 22.41
C SER A 666 -12.62 0.27 23.45
N ILE A 667 -13.88 0.31 22.99
CA ILE A 667 -15.03 0.16 23.90
C ILE A 667 -15.04 -1.29 24.41
N PRO A 668 -14.94 -1.55 25.73
CA PRO A 668 -14.93 -2.91 26.24
C PRO A 668 -16.32 -3.54 26.13
N ALA A 669 -16.36 -4.84 25.84
CA ALA A 669 -17.61 -5.59 25.74
C ALA A 669 -18.41 -5.53 27.07
N GLY A 670 -19.70 -5.25 26.98
CA GLY A 670 -20.60 -5.03 28.13
C GLY A 670 -20.65 -3.59 28.65
N TYR A 671 -19.92 -2.65 28.05
CA TYR A 671 -19.99 -1.21 28.36
C TYR A 671 -20.44 -0.36 27.14
N GLU A 672 -21.09 -0.97 26.15
CA GLU A 672 -21.45 -0.32 24.88
C GLU A 672 -22.38 0.89 25.09
N SER A 673 -23.31 0.82 26.05
CA SER A 673 -24.25 1.92 26.32
C SER A 673 -23.58 3.15 26.94
N ALA A 674 -22.43 3.02 27.60
CA ALA A 674 -21.74 4.14 28.24
C ALA A 674 -21.23 5.21 27.25
N TRP A 675 -21.09 4.88 25.96
CA TRP A 675 -20.77 5.83 24.87
C TRP A 675 -21.98 6.19 23.98
N LEU A 676 -23.16 5.64 24.26
CA LEU A 676 -24.40 5.91 23.52
C LEU A 676 -25.34 6.77 24.36
N ALA A 677 -26.23 7.55 23.74
CA ALA A 677 -27.24 8.34 24.44
C ALA A 677 -28.16 7.50 25.36
N THR A 678 -28.26 6.19 25.12
CA THR A 678 -29.03 5.26 25.97
C THR A 678 -28.43 5.08 27.36
N GLY A 679 -27.10 5.19 27.53
CA GLY A 679 -26.47 5.05 28.86
C GLY A 679 -27.06 6.06 29.85
N THR A 680 -26.90 7.35 29.59
CA THR A 680 -27.45 8.41 30.47
C THR A 680 -28.98 8.49 30.45
N LEU A 681 -29.67 8.22 29.32
CA LEU A 681 -31.14 8.35 29.26
C LEU A 681 -31.93 7.16 29.82
N LEU A 682 -31.43 5.94 29.64
CA LEU A 682 -32.11 4.69 30.00
C LEU A 682 -31.46 3.98 31.18
N ASP A 683 -30.13 3.86 31.18
CA ASP A 683 -29.39 3.13 32.23
C ASP A 683 -29.04 4.02 33.43
N GLY A 684 -29.02 5.35 33.25
CA GLY A 684 -28.62 6.35 34.25
C GLY A 684 -27.10 6.47 34.43
N THR A 685 -26.29 5.93 33.52
CA THR A 685 -24.81 5.95 33.63
C THR A 685 -24.17 6.11 32.26
N GLY A 686 -23.11 6.91 32.15
CA GLY A 686 -22.34 7.01 30.91
C GLY A 686 -21.14 7.93 30.99
N VAL A 687 -20.34 8.00 29.91
CA VAL A 687 -19.22 8.94 29.80
C VAL A 687 -19.60 10.15 28.92
N CYS A 688 -18.65 11.08 28.70
CA CYS A 688 -18.91 12.35 28.03
C CYS A 688 -19.63 12.26 26.68
N ALA A 689 -19.34 11.21 25.88
CA ALA A 689 -20.05 10.95 24.63
C ALA A 689 -21.54 10.64 24.83
N SER A 690 -21.90 9.87 25.87
CA SER A 690 -23.30 9.60 26.21
C SER A 690 -24.03 10.86 26.66
N TYR A 691 -23.43 11.63 27.57
CA TYR A 691 -23.99 12.92 28.04
C TYR A 691 -24.25 13.88 26.88
N ALA A 692 -23.28 14.04 25.97
CA ALA A 692 -23.40 14.96 24.84
C ALA A 692 -24.43 14.49 23.80
N ALA A 693 -24.51 13.18 23.53
CA ALA A 693 -25.50 12.61 22.61
C ALA A 693 -26.93 12.65 23.19
N ALA A 694 -27.08 12.36 24.49
CA ALA A 694 -28.35 12.45 25.21
C ALA A 694 -28.88 13.89 25.26
N PHE A 695 -28.02 14.84 25.61
CA PHE A 695 -28.40 16.25 25.61
C PHE A 695 -28.77 16.73 24.19
N THR A 696 -28.04 16.30 23.15
CA THR A 696 -28.41 16.57 21.75
C THR A 696 -29.79 16.01 21.39
N ALA A 697 -30.12 14.78 21.81
CA ALA A 697 -31.43 14.19 21.55
C ALA A 697 -32.57 14.97 22.24
N LEU A 698 -32.35 15.36 23.51
CA LEU A 698 -33.30 16.14 24.31
C LEU A 698 -33.52 17.55 23.75
N ALA A 699 -32.44 18.31 23.51
CA ALA A 699 -32.53 19.70 23.08
C ALA A 699 -33.11 19.83 21.66
N ASN A 700 -32.71 18.96 20.72
CA ASN A 700 -33.33 18.93 19.40
C ASN A 700 -34.83 18.58 19.47
N ALA A 701 -35.23 17.61 20.29
CA ALA A 701 -36.64 17.27 20.49
C ALA A 701 -37.46 18.39 21.16
N ALA A 702 -36.83 19.21 22.00
CA ALA A 702 -37.42 20.44 22.56
C ALA A 702 -37.44 21.63 21.58
N GLY A 703 -36.92 21.47 20.35
CA GLY A 703 -36.88 22.51 19.31
C GLY A 703 -35.75 23.52 19.49
N VAL A 704 -34.63 23.14 20.11
CA VAL A 704 -33.41 23.94 20.20
C VAL A 704 -32.35 23.31 19.29
N GLU A 705 -31.85 24.07 18.31
CA GLU A 705 -30.74 23.61 17.45
C GLU A 705 -29.50 23.31 18.32
N THR A 706 -28.97 22.09 18.20
CA THR A 706 -27.82 21.62 18.99
C THR A 706 -26.93 20.71 18.16
N VAL A 707 -25.63 20.76 18.42
CA VAL A 707 -24.61 19.88 17.84
C VAL A 707 -23.75 19.26 18.93
N VAL A 708 -23.25 18.05 18.68
CA VAL A 708 -22.18 17.43 19.49
C VAL A 708 -20.84 17.95 18.97
N VAL A 709 -19.94 18.33 19.86
CA VAL A 709 -18.58 18.78 19.55
C VAL A 709 -17.59 17.80 20.17
N GLY A 710 -16.63 17.35 19.37
CA GLY A 710 -15.52 16.49 19.79
C GLY A 710 -14.20 17.24 19.77
N GLY A 711 -13.25 16.83 20.61
CA GLY A 711 -11.91 17.39 20.65
C GLY A 711 -11.14 16.96 21.90
N ASP A 712 -10.13 17.73 22.28
CA ASP A 712 -9.23 17.40 23.39
C ASP A 712 -9.25 18.49 24.47
N VAL A 713 -9.46 18.09 25.72
CA VAL A 713 -9.15 18.92 26.90
C VAL A 713 -7.65 18.83 27.16
N LEU A 714 -6.95 19.96 27.15
CA LEU A 714 -5.48 20.00 27.20
C LEU A 714 -4.87 19.38 28.46
N ALA A 715 -5.67 19.25 29.53
CA ALA A 715 -5.27 18.63 30.79
C ALA A 715 -5.82 17.19 31.00
N GLY A 716 -6.63 16.66 30.07
CA GLY A 716 -7.40 15.42 30.26
C GLY A 716 -7.58 14.51 29.04
N GLY A 717 -7.19 14.94 27.84
CA GLY A 717 -7.33 14.15 26.61
C GLY A 717 -8.72 14.26 25.95
N PRO A 718 -9.13 13.26 25.14
CA PRO A 718 -10.34 13.33 24.33
C PRO A 718 -11.61 13.53 25.14
N HIS A 719 -12.47 14.45 24.69
CA HIS A 719 -13.72 14.82 25.35
C HIS A 719 -14.82 15.16 24.34
N ALA A 720 -16.07 15.08 24.78
CA ALA A 720 -17.25 15.44 23.99
C ALA A 720 -18.17 16.35 24.79
N TRP A 721 -18.70 17.39 24.15
CA TRP A 721 -19.64 18.36 24.73
C TRP A 721 -20.61 18.84 23.65
N ASN A 722 -21.40 19.88 23.91
CA ASN A 722 -22.38 20.42 22.96
C ASN A 722 -22.16 21.90 22.64
N LYS A 723 -22.72 22.32 21.52
CA LYS A 723 -23.07 23.73 21.27
C LYS A 723 -24.56 23.82 20.95
N VAL A 724 -25.22 24.82 21.52
CA VAL A 724 -26.65 25.12 21.33
C VAL A 724 -26.83 26.49 20.72
N ARG A 725 -27.86 26.65 19.90
CA ARG A 725 -28.22 27.93 19.31
C ARG A 725 -29.28 28.63 20.17
N VAL A 726 -28.89 29.71 20.83
CA VAL A 726 -29.76 30.55 21.67
C VAL A 726 -29.53 32.02 21.33
N ASP A 727 -30.60 32.82 21.29
CA ASP A 727 -30.55 34.24 20.92
C ASP A 727 -29.80 34.52 19.59
N GLU A 728 -30.02 33.65 18.60
CA GLU A 728 -29.34 33.65 17.28
C GLU A 728 -27.82 33.33 17.31
N GLN A 729 -27.23 33.04 18.48
CA GLN A 729 -25.82 32.76 18.69
C GLN A 729 -25.57 31.30 19.08
N TRP A 730 -24.40 30.75 18.72
CA TRP A 730 -23.92 29.48 19.25
C TRP A 730 -23.20 29.70 20.59
N LEU A 731 -23.57 28.91 21.59
CA LEU A 731 -22.93 28.87 22.91
C LEU A 731 -22.69 27.41 23.33
N ALA A 732 -21.59 27.15 24.02
CA ALA A 732 -21.21 25.82 24.47
C ALA A 732 -21.96 25.38 25.73
N VAL A 733 -22.27 24.09 25.81
CA VAL A 733 -22.84 23.41 26.98
C VAL A 733 -22.03 22.14 27.22
N ASP A 734 -21.54 21.93 28.44
CA ASP A 734 -20.85 20.70 28.85
C ASP A 734 -21.61 20.05 30.01
N THR A 735 -22.63 19.24 29.68
CA THR A 735 -23.47 18.55 30.68
C THR A 735 -22.68 17.60 31.57
N THR A 736 -21.60 17.01 31.04
CA THR A 736 -20.70 16.13 31.81
C THR A 736 -19.96 16.90 32.91
N TRP A 737 -19.55 18.14 32.63
CA TRP A 737 -18.81 18.96 33.60
C TRP A 737 -19.71 19.86 34.46
N ASN A 738 -20.99 19.97 34.09
CA ASN A 738 -22.05 20.48 34.96
C ASN A 738 -22.55 19.39 35.94
N ASP A 739 -22.30 18.11 35.68
CA ASP A 739 -22.50 17.02 36.64
C ASP A 739 -21.39 17.05 37.73
N GLY A 740 -21.52 18.00 38.66
CA GLY A 740 -20.54 18.29 39.69
C GLY A 740 -20.98 19.42 40.62
N ASP A 741 -20.02 20.04 41.33
CA ASP A 741 -20.31 21.04 42.38
C ASP A 741 -21.05 22.31 41.91
N ASP A 742 -21.00 22.65 40.61
CA ASP A 742 -21.70 23.79 40.01
C ASP A 742 -22.42 23.38 38.72
N PRO A 743 -23.75 23.18 38.74
CA PRO A 743 -24.54 22.71 37.59
C PRO A 743 -24.68 23.74 36.46
N THR A 744 -24.15 24.95 36.66
CA THR A 744 -24.26 26.07 35.70
C THR A 744 -22.92 26.49 35.10
N ARG A 745 -21.80 25.93 35.58
CA ARG A 745 -20.44 26.40 35.29
C ARG A 745 -20.10 26.46 33.80
N TYR A 746 -20.58 25.49 33.03
CA TYR A 746 -20.36 25.38 31.59
C TYR A 746 -21.70 25.34 30.84
N LEU A 747 -22.68 26.13 31.29
CA LEU A 747 -24.02 26.22 30.70
C LEU A 747 -24.16 27.50 29.86
N MET A 748 -24.16 27.35 28.53
CA MET A 748 -24.29 28.45 27.54
C MET A 748 -23.17 29.49 27.65
N ILE A 749 -21.91 29.02 27.66
CA ILE A 749 -20.71 29.87 27.68
C ILE A 749 -20.11 30.02 26.27
N ARG A 750 -19.11 30.89 26.09
CA ARG A 750 -18.32 30.95 24.85
C ARG A 750 -17.14 29.97 24.89
N ASP A 751 -16.62 29.57 23.73
CA ASP A 751 -15.48 28.65 23.63
C ASP A 751 -14.24 29.20 24.38
N ALA A 752 -14.05 30.53 24.37
CA ALA A 752 -12.97 31.21 25.09
C ALA A 752 -13.13 31.25 26.62
N GLU A 753 -14.27 30.82 27.16
CA GLU A 753 -14.55 30.77 28.60
C GLU A 753 -14.26 29.38 29.21
N PHE A 754 -13.87 28.40 28.38
CA PHE A 754 -13.19 27.19 28.83
C PHE A 754 -11.73 27.51 29.22
N THR A 755 -11.51 27.94 30.45
CA THR A 755 -10.17 28.31 30.98
C THR A 755 -9.56 27.24 31.88
N ASP A 756 -8.29 27.43 32.25
CA ASP A 756 -7.57 26.60 33.23
C ASP A 756 -7.60 25.11 32.84
N SER A 757 -8.03 24.22 33.75
CA SER A 757 -8.16 22.78 33.46
C SER A 757 -9.25 22.46 32.42
N ALA A 758 -10.14 23.40 32.09
CA ALA A 758 -11.17 23.23 31.07
C ALA A 758 -10.71 23.56 29.65
N THR A 759 -9.54 24.20 29.51
CA THR A 759 -8.98 24.64 28.22
C THR A 759 -8.92 23.46 27.25
N ARG A 760 -9.47 23.65 26.05
CA ARG A 760 -9.71 22.57 25.09
C ARG A 760 -9.59 23.04 23.64
N THR A 761 -9.38 22.11 22.73
CA THR A 761 -9.40 22.28 21.27
C THR A 761 -10.54 21.47 20.66
N GLN A 762 -11.01 21.87 19.48
CA GLN A 762 -12.02 21.14 18.69
C GLN A 762 -11.29 20.32 17.62
N SER A 763 -11.69 19.07 17.40
CA SER A 763 -11.20 18.25 16.29
C SER A 763 -11.91 18.61 14.98
N SER A 764 -11.44 18.07 13.86
CA SER A 764 -12.16 18.08 12.58
C SER A 764 -13.33 17.07 12.56
N TYR A 765 -13.19 15.92 13.23
CA TYR A 765 -14.11 14.79 13.07
C TYR A 765 -15.57 14.99 13.51
N TRP A 766 -15.94 16.05 14.23
CA TRP A 766 -17.33 16.21 14.70
C TRP A 766 -18.25 16.87 13.67
N MET A 767 -17.70 17.56 12.67
CA MET A 767 -18.44 18.34 11.68
C MET A 767 -17.55 18.60 10.47
N ILE A 768 -18.11 18.58 9.26
CA ILE A 768 -17.34 18.86 8.04
C ILE A 768 -16.52 20.14 8.19
N ASP A 769 -15.23 20.07 7.86
CA ASP A 769 -14.24 21.13 8.17
C ASP A 769 -14.69 22.52 7.69
N SER A 770 -15.29 22.58 6.50
CA SER A 770 -15.80 23.84 5.92
C SER A 770 -17.01 24.43 6.64
N ALA A 771 -17.74 23.62 7.42
CA ALA A 771 -18.90 24.03 8.20
C ALA A 771 -18.56 24.44 9.64
N ILE A 772 -17.46 23.94 10.23
CA ILE A 772 -17.01 24.26 11.61
C ILE A 772 -17.08 25.77 11.94
N PRO A 773 -16.62 26.71 11.08
CA PRO A 773 -16.67 28.14 11.39
C PRO A 773 -18.07 28.72 11.61
N ALA A 774 -19.13 28.07 11.09
CA ALA A 774 -20.52 28.50 11.29
C ALA A 774 -21.04 28.26 12.72
N TYR A 775 -20.30 27.46 13.51
CA TYR A 775 -20.60 27.11 14.91
C TYR A 775 -19.65 27.79 15.91
N ALA A 776 -18.93 28.84 15.48
CA ALA A 776 -18.09 29.65 16.37
C ALA A 776 -18.95 30.44 17.37
N THR A 777 -18.51 30.48 18.63
CA THR A 777 -19.11 31.34 19.66
C THR A 777 -18.67 32.81 19.48
N PRO A 778 -19.49 33.80 19.88
CA PRO A 778 -19.21 35.24 19.67
C PRO A 778 -18.05 35.83 20.50
#